data_AF-A0AA37XIP8-F1
#
_entry.id   AF-A0AA37XIP8-F1
#
_cell.length_a   1.000
_cell.length_b   1.000
_cell.length_c   1.000
_cell.angle_alpha   90.00
_cell.angle_beta   90.00
_cell.angle_gamma   90.00
#
_symmetry.space_group_name_H-M   'P 1'
#
loop_
_entity.id
_entity.type
_entity.pdbx_description
1 polymer ?
#
loop_
_entity_poly.entity_id
_entity_poly.type
_entity_poly.pdbx_seq_one_letter_code
_entity_poly.pdbx_strand_id
1 'polypeptide(L)'
;MTVVVPTLPTGTLPPAWRACVGTGRTREVLHADYRDSLALVQREIGFGAVRAHGILHDDMGLVRRHGHDGEAATRYAFGYLDLVIDTWLEAGVDPFLELGFMPQDLASGTDTVFWWQGNITPPSDPRAWADLVRALLRHLIARYGIERVRTWPVEVWNEPNLPVFWSGSEADYHDLYEVTAHAVKEVDAEIAVGGPAISPGADDWLPRFADVVERRGIPCDFVSKHAYTTGPAQHVPFGTYQTLRGPEQLLAQLATPRTLLAGTALAGLPVHITEFSSSYRPDNPIHDTAYQAAYLAPVLAAGGDVVDSLSYWTLCDVFEEVGIPTAPLHGGFGLLGHRQLRKPAFHLYAFMARLGTEVLARGRTTSSRVTPTAGSPRCCGSRSTPRRSRRQGTGSAWTSRWPGQRPGRRSSRRGVGRGASRRRRARQRPHRLAGHGLAPRADLQSHRRPARGVRTGVRRPRRPRARGPRAPRRRARPARRRAGRGLSHRPAARPVARRRAAARARPGRAGGTVSAVTPGASRGATGAEEVGRGPLSRVAAVVYRHVTLTALIALTTLPGAALAFALHRDASNIPLYVLALVPLAPALSAGLYAQRSWERDDDQRPALPFWRGYRRNLGDVLRWWLPVLAVGTVLAVNLAGARAVPGGAALVPLTLVLLVVLVLVCAHLLVITSVLRFRTRDAVRIALGGLARHWRFAVAVLCLLLVAAALVATTWDAALVLASGVLLAMLRPFTRPVVDDVTERFTARA
;
A
#
# COMPACT_ATOMS: atom_id res chain seq x y z
N MET A 1 -0.63 8.01 33.32
CA MET A 1 -0.04 9.35 33.17
C MET A 1 -1.17 10.30 32.80
N THR A 2 -1.35 11.37 33.55
CA THR A 2 -2.32 12.43 33.23
C THR A 2 -1.57 13.57 32.58
N VAL A 3 -2.07 14.07 31.44
CA VAL A 3 -1.49 15.24 30.76
C VAL A 3 -2.47 16.40 30.94
N VAL A 4 -2.03 17.48 31.56
CA VAL A 4 -2.75 18.75 31.55
C VAL A 4 -2.37 19.45 30.26
N VAL A 5 -3.34 19.68 29.39
CA VAL A 5 -3.13 20.41 28.13
C VAL A 5 -3.34 21.90 28.42
N PRO A 6 -2.35 22.79 28.15
CA PRO A 6 -2.51 24.22 28.33
C PRO A 6 -3.45 24.82 27.29
N THR A 7 -4.01 25.99 27.58
CA THR A 7 -4.89 26.75 26.68
C THR A 7 -4.14 27.66 25.71
N LEU A 8 -2.80 27.69 25.78
CA LEU A 8 -1.91 28.44 24.89
C LEU A 8 -0.88 27.48 24.27
N PRO A 9 -0.41 27.72 23.04
CA PRO A 9 0.64 26.92 22.42
C PRO A 9 1.96 26.99 23.21
N THR A 10 2.65 25.85 23.31
CA THR A 10 4.03 25.75 23.85
C THR A 10 5.10 25.78 22.75
N GLY A 11 4.68 25.88 21.48
CA GLY A 11 5.55 25.90 20.30
C GLY A 11 4.78 25.59 19.02
N THR A 12 5.50 25.51 17.90
CA THR A 12 4.96 25.13 16.58
C THR A 12 5.41 23.72 16.19
N LEU A 13 4.61 23.01 15.39
CA LEU A 13 4.97 21.75 14.74
C LEU A 13 5.58 22.05 13.37
N PRO A 14 6.89 21.82 13.14
CA PRO A 14 7.52 22.12 11.86
C PRO A 14 6.99 21.22 10.73
N PRO A 15 6.90 21.73 9.48
CA PRO A 15 6.36 20.96 8.35
C PRO A 15 7.30 19.84 7.85
N ALA A 16 8.53 19.78 8.37
CA ALA A 16 9.59 18.85 7.97
C ALA A 16 9.14 17.38 7.81
N TRP A 17 8.22 16.91 8.67
CA TRP A 17 7.68 15.54 8.62
C TRP A 17 6.96 15.17 7.31
N ARG A 18 6.58 16.16 6.49
CA ARG A 18 6.00 15.97 5.14
C ARG A 18 6.67 16.84 4.08
N ALA A 19 7.86 17.36 4.36
CA ALA A 19 8.59 18.18 3.39
C ALA A 19 9.03 17.36 2.17
N CYS A 20 9.37 16.07 2.34
CA CYS A 20 9.74 15.17 1.26
C CYS A 20 9.19 13.74 1.51
N VAL A 21 9.19 12.88 0.50
CA VAL A 21 8.93 11.44 0.62
C VAL A 21 9.81 10.66 -0.36
N GLY A 22 10.29 9.50 0.06
CA GLY A 22 11.08 8.60 -0.77
C GLY A 22 10.24 7.83 -1.79
N THR A 23 10.87 7.35 -2.85
CA THR A 23 10.23 6.47 -3.85
C THR A 23 11.25 5.52 -4.45
N GLY A 24 10.75 4.36 -4.92
CA GLY A 24 11.51 3.54 -5.85
C GLY A 24 11.91 4.31 -7.11
N ARG A 25 12.87 3.73 -7.83
CA ARG A 25 13.70 4.40 -8.84
C ARG A 25 12.85 5.16 -9.88
N THR A 26 13.38 6.28 -10.37
CA THR A 26 12.71 7.27 -11.24
C THR A 26 11.81 6.65 -12.34
N ARG A 27 12.24 5.55 -12.96
CA ARG A 27 11.45 4.81 -13.97
C ARG A 27 10.08 4.34 -13.49
N GLU A 28 9.99 3.89 -12.24
CA GLU A 28 8.82 3.20 -11.67
C GLU A 28 7.58 4.11 -11.55
N VAL A 29 7.79 5.44 -11.57
CA VAL A 29 6.73 6.47 -11.64
C VAL A 29 5.80 6.27 -12.84
N LEU A 30 6.29 5.61 -13.90
CA LEU A 30 5.53 5.33 -15.11
C LEU A 30 4.58 4.12 -14.97
N HIS A 31 4.61 3.36 -13.87
CA HIS A 31 3.57 2.36 -13.57
C HIS A 31 2.25 3.01 -13.15
N ALA A 32 1.12 2.38 -13.51
CA ALA A 32 -0.21 2.86 -13.10
C ALA A 32 -0.39 2.77 -11.58
N ASP A 33 0.00 1.65 -10.96
CA ASP A 33 -0.08 1.41 -9.51
C ASP A 33 0.73 2.44 -8.70
N TYR A 34 1.78 3.03 -9.30
CA TYR A 34 2.49 4.17 -8.70
C TYR A 34 1.65 5.44 -8.73
N ARG A 35 1.12 5.84 -9.90
CA ARG A 35 0.33 7.08 -10.03
C ARG A 35 -0.95 7.05 -9.20
N ASP A 36 -1.61 5.90 -9.14
CA ASP A 36 -2.78 5.70 -8.28
C ASP A 36 -2.43 5.81 -6.78
N SER A 37 -1.21 5.38 -6.40
CA SER A 37 -0.65 5.54 -5.05
C SER A 37 -0.26 7.00 -4.74
N LEU A 38 0.41 7.68 -5.66
CA LEU A 38 0.76 9.10 -5.56
C LEU A 38 -0.48 9.99 -5.40
N ALA A 39 -1.52 9.76 -6.22
CA ALA A 39 -2.78 10.50 -6.15
C ALA A 39 -3.58 10.24 -4.87
N LEU A 40 -3.40 9.08 -4.22
CA LEU A 40 -3.93 8.80 -2.88
C LEU A 40 -3.11 9.53 -1.80
N VAL A 41 -1.79 9.42 -1.84
CA VAL A 41 -0.87 10.03 -0.87
C VAL A 41 -1.00 11.56 -0.86
N GLN A 42 -1.00 12.21 -2.02
CA GLN A 42 -1.11 13.67 -2.08
C GLN A 42 -2.46 14.20 -1.60
N ARG A 43 -3.55 13.44 -1.83
CA ARG A 43 -4.90 13.81 -1.37
C ARG A 43 -5.09 13.68 0.15
N GLU A 44 -4.43 12.74 0.80
CA GLU A 44 -4.65 12.41 2.23
C GLU A 44 -3.50 12.85 3.16
N ILE A 45 -2.34 13.25 2.62
CA ILE A 45 -1.15 13.65 3.39
C ILE A 45 -0.57 15.00 2.90
N GLY A 46 -0.38 15.14 1.58
CA GLY A 46 0.16 16.34 0.94
C GLY A 46 1.67 16.54 1.19
N PHE A 47 2.53 15.79 0.50
CA PHE A 47 4.00 15.94 0.61
C PHE A 47 4.50 17.02 -0.34
N GLY A 48 5.45 17.86 0.12
CA GLY A 48 6.02 18.95 -0.69
C GLY A 48 6.90 18.46 -1.84
N ALA A 49 7.84 17.56 -1.55
CA ALA A 49 8.79 17.01 -2.50
C ALA A 49 8.81 15.47 -2.54
N VAL A 50 9.47 14.90 -3.55
CA VAL A 50 9.70 13.46 -3.74
C VAL A 50 11.14 13.19 -4.18
N ARG A 51 11.83 12.24 -3.53
CA ARG A 51 13.24 11.88 -3.77
C ARG A 51 13.34 10.45 -4.33
N ALA A 52 14.03 10.27 -5.45
CA ALA A 52 14.06 9.02 -6.20
C ALA A 52 15.46 8.68 -6.73
N HIS A 53 15.87 7.41 -6.59
CA HIS A 53 17.09 6.90 -7.22
C HIS A 53 17.02 6.95 -8.76
N GLY A 54 18.18 6.95 -9.41
CA GLY A 54 18.28 6.47 -10.80
C GLY A 54 17.74 7.41 -11.88
N ILE A 55 17.71 8.73 -11.65
CA ILE A 55 17.31 9.71 -12.69
C ILE A 55 18.22 9.66 -13.93
N LEU A 56 19.48 9.23 -13.75
CA LEU A 56 20.49 9.08 -14.79
C LEU A 56 20.62 7.64 -15.32
N HIS A 57 19.87 6.68 -14.77
CA HIS A 57 20.01 5.26 -15.08
C HIS A 57 19.63 4.93 -16.55
N ASP A 58 20.26 3.91 -17.13
CA ASP A 58 20.16 3.62 -18.57
C ASP A 58 18.76 3.21 -19.05
N ASP A 59 17.84 2.80 -18.17
CA ASP A 59 16.44 2.53 -18.53
C ASP A 59 15.55 3.79 -18.61
N MET A 60 16.02 4.93 -18.09
CA MET A 60 15.56 6.26 -18.50
C MET A 60 16.10 6.64 -19.88
N GLY A 61 17.11 5.93 -20.38
CA GLY A 61 17.65 6.04 -21.75
C GLY A 61 18.32 7.38 -22.06
N LEU A 62 18.74 8.11 -21.01
CA LEU A 62 19.04 9.53 -21.07
C LEU A 62 20.34 9.82 -21.82
N VAL A 63 21.46 9.14 -21.50
CA VAL A 63 22.71 9.24 -22.27
C VAL A 63 22.67 8.30 -23.46
N ARG A 64 22.97 8.82 -24.67
CA ARG A 64 23.05 8.02 -25.90
C ARG A 64 24.26 8.42 -26.74
N ARG A 65 25.33 7.61 -26.73
CA ARG A 65 26.41 7.73 -27.71
C ARG A 65 26.01 7.18 -29.08
N HIS A 66 26.53 7.80 -30.13
CA HIS A 66 26.42 7.36 -31.52
C HIS A 66 27.74 7.59 -32.24
N GLY A 67 28.16 6.63 -33.06
CA GLY A 67 29.33 6.74 -33.93
C GLY A 67 28.93 6.66 -35.40
N HIS A 68 29.37 7.61 -36.21
CA HIS A 68 29.17 7.59 -37.67
C HIS A 68 30.38 8.21 -38.38
N ASP A 69 30.85 7.58 -39.46
CA ASP A 69 31.99 7.97 -40.29
C ASP A 69 33.30 8.36 -39.54
N GLY A 70 33.46 7.89 -38.31
CA GLY A 70 34.62 8.13 -37.45
C GLY A 70 34.41 9.19 -36.36
N GLU A 71 33.32 9.96 -36.43
CA GLU A 71 32.93 10.89 -35.36
C GLU A 71 32.08 10.18 -34.30
N ALA A 72 32.37 10.43 -33.03
CA ALA A 72 31.58 9.99 -31.89
C ALA A 72 30.85 11.19 -31.28
N ALA A 73 29.53 11.09 -31.11
CA ALA A 73 28.70 12.14 -30.54
C ALA A 73 27.78 11.59 -29.44
N THR A 74 27.76 12.26 -28.29
CA THR A 74 26.76 12.05 -27.24
C THR A 74 25.52 12.87 -27.54
N ARG A 75 24.33 12.28 -27.35
CA ARG A 75 23.05 13.00 -27.29
C ARG A 75 22.33 12.65 -26.00
N TYR A 76 21.53 13.60 -25.50
CA TYR A 76 20.71 13.42 -24.32
C TYR A 76 19.24 13.30 -24.71
N ALA A 77 18.52 12.34 -24.13
CA ALA A 77 17.16 11.96 -24.52
C ALA A 77 16.20 12.04 -23.33
N PHE A 78 15.60 13.21 -23.11
CA PHE A 78 14.78 13.51 -21.93
C PHE A 78 13.33 13.00 -21.99
N GLY A 79 12.94 12.23 -23.00
CA GLY A 79 11.53 11.87 -23.25
C GLY A 79 10.86 11.05 -22.13
N TYR A 80 11.61 10.27 -21.36
CA TYR A 80 11.09 9.61 -20.16
C TYR A 80 11.22 10.46 -18.89
N LEU A 81 12.25 11.31 -18.80
CA LEU A 81 12.39 12.28 -17.71
C LEU A 81 11.19 13.23 -17.68
N ASP A 82 10.82 13.80 -18.83
CA ASP A 82 9.66 14.68 -18.98
C ASP A 82 8.39 14.04 -18.41
N LEU A 83 8.08 12.80 -18.80
CA LEU A 83 6.88 12.09 -18.33
C LEU A 83 6.88 11.83 -16.81
N VAL A 84 8.06 11.67 -16.20
CA VAL A 84 8.19 11.46 -14.75
C VAL A 84 8.03 12.78 -13.98
N ILE A 85 8.75 13.83 -14.39
CA ILE A 85 8.66 15.15 -13.76
C ILE A 85 7.27 15.76 -13.97
N ASP A 86 6.67 15.61 -15.16
CA ASP A 86 5.27 15.99 -15.42
C ASP A 86 4.31 15.27 -14.46
N THR A 87 4.45 13.95 -14.27
CA THR A 87 3.60 13.15 -13.37
C THR A 87 3.67 13.63 -11.91
N TRP A 88 4.85 14.03 -11.44
CA TRP A 88 5.03 14.59 -10.11
C TRP A 88 4.41 15.99 -9.99
N LEU A 89 4.67 16.88 -10.95
CA LEU A 89 4.14 18.24 -10.94
C LEU A 89 2.62 18.30 -11.11
N GLU A 90 2.03 17.43 -11.94
CA GLU A 90 0.57 17.25 -12.05
C GLU A 90 -0.08 16.78 -10.74
N ALA A 91 0.64 16.00 -9.94
CA ALA A 91 0.22 15.59 -8.59
C ALA A 91 0.48 16.64 -7.50
N GLY A 92 1.13 17.76 -7.84
CA GLY A 92 1.46 18.84 -6.92
C GLY A 92 2.67 18.58 -6.02
N VAL A 93 3.61 17.71 -6.44
CA VAL A 93 4.85 17.41 -5.70
C VAL A 93 6.08 17.78 -6.52
N ASP A 94 7.10 18.34 -5.87
CA ASP A 94 8.34 18.76 -6.51
C ASP A 94 9.43 17.67 -6.48
N PRO A 95 10.26 17.55 -7.53
CA PRO A 95 11.41 16.65 -7.49
C PRO A 95 12.48 17.16 -6.51
N PHE A 96 12.97 16.25 -5.68
CA PHE A 96 14.27 16.36 -5.01
C PHE A 96 15.25 15.50 -5.82
N LEU A 97 16.17 16.15 -6.53
CA LEU A 97 16.94 15.55 -7.63
C LEU A 97 18.20 14.86 -7.10
N GLU A 98 18.17 13.53 -6.99
CA GLU A 98 19.37 12.72 -6.75
C GLU A 98 20.10 12.46 -8.08
N LEU A 99 21.34 12.94 -8.22
CA LEU A 99 22.16 12.71 -9.41
C LEU A 99 22.91 11.36 -9.31
N GLY A 100 22.17 10.29 -9.58
CA GLY A 100 22.68 8.92 -9.67
C GLY A 100 21.78 7.99 -10.50
N PHE A 101 22.17 6.75 -10.75
CA PHE A 101 23.55 6.22 -10.67
C PHE A 101 24.31 6.49 -11.99
N MET A 102 25.51 5.96 -12.17
CA MET A 102 26.31 6.24 -13.36
C MET A 102 25.67 5.61 -14.62
N PRO A 103 25.49 6.35 -15.73
CA PRO A 103 25.12 5.74 -17.02
C PRO A 103 26.25 4.84 -17.52
N GLN A 104 25.94 3.68 -18.09
CA GLN A 104 26.95 2.74 -18.62
C GLN A 104 27.86 3.36 -19.67
N ASP A 105 27.34 4.29 -20.49
CA ASP A 105 28.14 5.06 -21.46
C ASP A 105 29.21 5.93 -20.78
N LEU A 106 29.05 6.33 -19.51
CA LEU A 106 29.99 7.20 -18.79
C LEU A 106 30.82 6.48 -17.71
N ALA A 107 30.47 5.25 -17.34
CA ALA A 107 31.11 4.49 -16.27
C ALA A 107 32.60 4.18 -16.51
N SER A 108 33.40 4.16 -15.43
CA SER A 108 34.81 3.74 -15.46
C SER A 108 34.99 2.23 -15.29
N GLY A 109 33.99 1.53 -14.73
CA GLY A 109 34.00 0.08 -14.56
C GLY A 109 32.60 -0.54 -14.65
N THR A 110 32.47 -1.80 -14.21
CA THR A 110 31.26 -2.61 -14.41
C THR A 110 30.52 -2.99 -13.12
N ASP A 111 30.91 -2.43 -11.98
CA ASP A 111 30.27 -2.72 -10.69
C ASP A 111 28.86 -2.12 -10.65
N THR A 112 27.89 -2.86 -10.12
CA THR A 112 26.48 -2.47 -10.12
C THR A 112 25.78 -2.81 -8.81
N VAL A 113 24.78 -2.00 -8.45
CA VAL A 113 23.89 -2.20 -7.30
C VAL A 113 22.48 -2.59 -7.75
N PHE A 114 21.77 -3.27 -6.85
CA PHE A 114 20.39 -3.73 -6.99
C PHE A 114 20.12 -4.73 -8.14
N TRP A 115 18.92 -5.31 -8.13
CA TRP A 115 18.42 -6.19 -9.18
C TRP A 115 18.37 -5.51 -10.56
N TRP A 116 18.16 -4.20 -10.59
CA TRP A 116 18.09 -3.38 -11.81
C TRP A 116 19.45 -2.83 -12.30
N GLN A 117 20.56 -3.20 -11.65
CA GLN A 117 21.94 -3.02 -12.14
C GLN A 117 22.41 -1.57 -12.36
N GLY A 118 22.10 -0.66 -11.43
CA GLY A 118 22.64 0.70 -11.46
C GLY A 118 24.16 0.71 -11.27
N ASN A 119 24.93 1.33 -12.17
CA ASN A 119 26.40 1.30 -12.13
C ASN A 119 26.96 2.22 -11.03
N ILE A 120 27.81 1.68 -10.16
CA ILE A 120 28.32 2.37 -8.96
C ILE A 120 29.74 2.93 -9.10
N THR A 121 30.27 2.97 -10.32
CA THR A 121 31.66 3.37 -10.56
C THR A 121 31.80 4.87 -10.83
N PRO A 122 32.96 5.49 -10.53
CA PRO A 122 33.25 6.86 -10.93
C PRO A 122 33.11 7.10 -12.44
N PRO A 123 32.90 8.34 -12.91
CA PRO A 123 32.85 8.62 -14.35
C PRO A 123 34.23 8.43 -15.00
N SER A 124 34.27 7.78 -16.17
CA SER A 124 35.46 7.61 -17.01
C SER A 124 36.05 8.93 -17.53
N ASP A 125 35.22 9.97 -17.62
CA ASP A 125 35.61 11.34 -17.91
C ASP A 125 34.71 12.31 -17.09
N PRO A 126 35.27 13.02 -16.10
CA PRO A 126 34.54 14.02 -15.34
C PRO A 126 33.94 15.16 -16.20
N ARG A 127 34.50 15.44 -17.39
CA ARG A 127 33.96 16.47 -18.29
C ARG A 127 32.66 16.01 -18.95
N ALA A 128 32.62 14.77 -19.45
CA ALA A 128 31.40 14.16 -19.98
C ALA A 128 30.28 14.03 -18.92
N TRP A 129 30.66 13.84 -17.64
CA TRP A 129 29.73 13.93 -16.50
C TRP A 129 29.22 15.38 -16.29
N ALA A 130 30.11 16.38 -16.23
CA ALA A 130 29.71 17.78 -16.12
C ALA A 130 28.82 18.24 -17.29
N ASP A 131 29.08 17.77 -18.51
CA ASP A 131 28.22 18.03 -19.68
C ASP A 131 26.83 17.40 -19.55
N LEU A 132 26.73 16.19 -18.97
CA LEU A 132 25.45 15.57 -18.65
C LEU A 132 24.66 16.39 -17.61
N VAL A 133 25.29 16.78 -16.50
CA VAL A 133 24.65 17.60 -15.45
C VAL A 133 24.18 18.94 -16.03
N ARG A 134 25.03 19.62 -16.80
CA ARG A 134 24.70 20.89 -17.46
C ARG A 134 23.59 20.74 -18.50
N ALA A 135 23.55 19.63 -19.25
CA ALA A 135 22.49 19.37 -20.23
C ALA A 135 21.14 19.06 -19.56
N LEU A 136 21.15 18.26 -18.49
CA LEU A 136 19.97 17.92 -17.68
C LEU A 136 19.31 19.18 -17.11
N LEU A 137 20.07 20.01 -16.38
CA LEU A 137 19.52 21.20 -15.73
C LEU A 137 19.05 22.23 -16.76
N ARG A 138 19.80 22.46 -17.84
CA ARG A 138 19.38 23.38 -18.92
C ARG A 138 18.10 22.91 -19.62
N HIS A 139 17.88 21.60 -19.78
CA HIS A 139 16.63 21.05 -20.29
C HIS A 139 15.46 21.26 -19.31
N LEU A 140 15.66 20.95 -18.03
CA LEU A 140 14.64 21.18 -16.99
C LEU A 140 14.25 22.67 -16.93
N ILE A 141 15.21 23.60 -16.98
CA ILE A 141 14.96 25.04 -17.01
C ILE A 141 14.19 25.45 -18.28
N ALA A 142 14.58 24.93 -19.44
CA ALA A 142 13.91 25.23 -20.71
C ALA A 142 12.47 24.71 -20.78
N ARG A 143 12.14 23.65 -20.04
CA ARG A 143 10.80 23.05 -19.98
C ARG A 143 9.91 23.63 -18.88
N TYR A 144 10.44 23.82 -17.67
CA TYR A 144 9.67 24.14 -16.46
C TYR A 144 9.88 25.58 -15.95
N GLY A 145 10.86 26.31 -16.47
CA GLY A 145 11.21 27.67 -16.06
C GLY A 145 12.18 27.72 -14.88
N ILE A 146 13.10 28.69 -14.90
CA ILE A 146 14.18 28.78 -13.91
C ILE A 146 13.67 28.93 -12.47
N GLU A 147 12.67 29.79 -12.23
CA GLU A 147 12.06 29.98 -10.90
C GLU A 147 11.49 28.70 -10.31
N ARG A 148 11.10 27.73 -11.14
CA ARG A 148 10.62 26.43 -10.67
C ARG A 148 11.78 25.50 -10.35
N VAL A 149 12.78 25.41 -11.23
CA VAL A 149 13.97 24.56 -11.03
C VAL A 149 14.81 25.01 -9.82
N ARG A 150 14.85 26.31 -9.52
CA ARG A 150 15.47 26.84 -8.28
C ARG A 150 14.83 26.31 -6.99
N THR A 151 13.59 25.81 -7.04
CA THR A 151 12.93 25.17 -5.88
C THR A 151 13.27 23.69 -5.72
N TRP A 152 14.11 23.12 -6.58
CA TRP A 152 14.43 21.69 -6.63
C TRP A 152 15.87 21.43 -6.15
N PRO A 153 16.08 20.88 -4.94
CA PRO A 153 17.42 20.57 -4.45
C PRO A 153 18.11 19.49 -5.28
N VAL A 154 19.41 19.62 -5.48
CA VAL A 154 20.27 18.68 -6.21
C VAL A 154 21.20 17.94 -5.24
N GLU A 155 20.87 16.70 -4.92
CA GLU A 155 21.69 15.80 -4.10
C GLU A 155 22.68 15.04 -5.00
N VAL A 156 23.96 15.03 -4.63
CA VAL A 156 25.00 14.36 -5.42
C VAL A 156 25.27 12.96 -4.89
N TRP A 157 24.87 11.96 -5.68
CA TRP A 157 25.01 10.53 -5.42
C TRP A 157 24.19 10.01 -4.21
N ASN A 158 24.38 8.73 -3.87
CA ASN A 158 23.69 8.02 -2.81
C ASN A 158 24.68 7.16 -2.00
N GLU A 159 24.68 7.26 -0.67
CA GLU A 159 25.47 6.47 0.28
C GLU A 159 26.95 6.16 -0.14
N PRO A 160 27.75 7.16 -0.55
CA PRO A 160 29.11 6.96 -1.06
C PRO A 160 30.09 6.36 -0.03
N ASN A 161 29.70 6.33 1.25
CA ASN A 161 30.42 5.68 2.32
C ASN A 161 30.26 4.14 2.36
N LEU A 162 29.39 3.55 1.52
CA LEU A 162 29.21 2.11 1.42
C LEU A 162 29.74 1.56 0.08
N PRO A 163 30.66 0.56 0.10
CA PRO A 163 31.18 -0.07 -1.12
C PRO A 163 30.15 -0.77 -2.02
N VAL A 164 28.88 -0.87 -1.60
CA VAL A 164 27.76 -1.39 -2.39
C VAL A 164 27.08 -0.31 -3.23
N PHE A 165 27.35 0.97 -2.95
CA PHE A 165 26.79 2.14 -3.65
C PHE A 165 27.87 2.99 -4.34
N TRP A 166 29.14 2.82 -4.01
CA TRP A 166 30.26 3.52 -4.64
C TRP A 166 31.50 2.63 -4.63
N SER A 167 32.10 2.36 -5.81
CA SER A 167 33.34 1.58 -5.89
C SER A 167 34.62 2.43 -5.88
N GLY A 168 34.50 3.76 -5.94
CA GLY A 168 35.60 4.70 -5.75
C GLY A 168 35.97 4.89 -4.28
N SER A 169 37.00 5.70 -4.03
CA SER A 169 37.34 6.17 -2.69
C SER A 169 36.49 7.38 -2.27
N GLU A 170 36.60 7.75 -1.00
CA GLU A 170 36.05 8.99 -0.47
C GLU A 170 36.62 10.24 -1.18
N ALA A 171 37.88 10.20 -1.65
CA ALA A 171 38.46 11.28 -2.44
C ALA A 171 37.82 11.37 -3.84
N ASP A 172 37.56 10.23 -4.49
CA ASP A 172 36.84 10.20 -5.77
C ASP A 172 35.41 10.71 -5.62
N TYR A 173 34.76 10.49 -4.47
CA TYR A 173 33.45 11.08 -4.18
C TYR A 173 33.55 12.61 -4.02
N HIS A 174 34.55 13.12 -3.30
CA HIS A 174 34.77 14.55 -3.19
C HIS A 174 35.04 15.22 -4.55
N ASP A 175 35.81 14.57 -5.42
CA ASP A 175 36.09 15.06 -6.77
C ASP A 175 34.82 15.00 -7.66
N LEU A 176 33.98 13.96 -7.53
CA LEU A 176 32.65 13.89 -8.15
C LEU A 176 31.73 15.02 -7.65
N TYR A 177 31.72 15.26 -6.34
CA TYR A 177 30.93 16.32 -5.71
C TYR A 177 31.34 17.70 -6.22
N GLU A 178 32.64 17.99 -6.25
CA GLU A 178 33.20 19.25 -6.75
C GLU A 178 32.80 19.53 -8.20
N VAL A 179 33.04 18.57 -9.09
CA VAL A 179 32.68 18.67 -10.51
C VAL A 179 31.17 18.87 -10.70
N THR A 180 30.35 18.20 -9.88
CA THR A 180 28.89 18.31 -9.94
C THR A 180 28.41 19.67 -9.42
N ALA A 181 28.91 20.13 -8.27
CA ALA A 181 28.53 21.40 -7.66
C ALA A 181 28.88 22.59 -8.56
N HIS A 182 30.07 22.61 -9.16
CA HIS A 182 30.41 23.63 -10.16
C HIS A 182 29.55 23.51 -11.42
N ALA A 183 29.27 22.30 -11.92
CA ALA A 183 28.38 22.10 -13.07
C ALA A 183 26.92 22.55 -12.81
N VAL A 184 26.43 22.48 -11.57
CA VAL A 184 25.13 23.05 -11.16
C VAL A 184 25.20 24.59 -11.20
N LYS A 185 26.16 25.19 -10.49
CA LYS A 185 26.27 26.65 -10.35
C LYS A 185 26.63 27.37 -11.65
N GLU A 186 27.26 26.69 -12.61
CA GLU A 186 27.47 27.15 -13.99
C GLU A 186 26.18 27.25 -14.82
N VAL A 187 25.12 26.54 -14.44
CA VAL A 187 23.81 26.63 -15.11
C VAL A 187 22.98 27.75 -14.50
N ASP A 188 22.90 27.78 -13.17
CA ASP A 188 22.34 28.90 -12.40
C ASP A 188 22.87 28.86 -10.96
N ALA A 189 23.27 30.02 -10.43
CA ALA A 189 23.92 30.09 -9.12
C ALA A 189 22.96 29.88 -7.93
N GLU A 190 21.65 30.04 -8.12
CA GLU A 190 20.63 29.94 -7.07
C GLU A 190 20.05 28.52 -6.94
N ILE A 191 20.35 27.59 -7.86
CA ILE A 191 20.00 26.17 -7.70
C ILE A 191 20.82 25.57 -6.55
N ALA A 192 20.15 24.99 -5.56
CA ALA A 192 20.76 24.41 -4.38
C ALA A 192 21.39 23.02 -4.67
N VAL A 193 22.66 22.83 -4.33
CA VAL A 193 23.38 21.54 -4.42
C VAL A 193 23.89 21.10 -3.04
N GLY A 194 23.91 19.80 -2.78
CA GLY A 194 24.29 19.29 -1.46
C GLY A 194 24.56 17.78 -1.40
N GLY A 195 24.96 17.35 -0.20
CA GLY A 195 25.45 15.99 0.09
C GLY A 195 25.88 15.87 1.57
N PRO A 196 26.59 14.83 2.00
CA PRO A 196 27.16 13.74 1.20
C PRO A 196 26.26 12.48 1.07
N ALA A 197 24.96 12.58 1.38
CA ALA A 197 23.99 11.47 1.24
C ALA A 197 24.38 10.16 1.98
N ILE A 198 25.11 10.26 3.09
CA ILE A 198 25.73 9.09 3.74
C ILE A 198 24.75 8.20 4.52
N SER A 199 25.04 6.90 4.52
CA SER A 199 24.38 5.88 5.36
C SER A 199 24.84 5.95 6.83
N PRO A 200 24.01 5.55 7.81
CA PRO A 200 24.40 5.49 9.22
C PRO A 200 25.67 4.68 9.50
N GLY A 201 26.54 5.21 10.37
CA GLY A 201 27.73 4.50 10.87
C GLY A 201 29.05 4.92 10.27
N ALA A 202 29.03 5.86 9.32
CA ALA A 202 30.21 6.61 8.85
C ALA A 202 30.01 8.12 9.10
N ASP A 203 29.38 8.48 10.22
CA ASP A 203 29.02 9.86 10.58
C ASP A 203 30.22 10.83 10.62
N ASP A 204 31.44 10.30 10.76
CA ASP A 204 32.71 11.02 10.67
C ASP A 204 33.09 11.48 9.25
N TRP A 205 32.36 11.05 8.20
CA TRP A 205 32.41 11.68 6.87
C TRP A 205 31.93 13.13 6.91
N LEU A 206 30.95 13.48 7.75
CA LEU A 206 30.36 14.83 7.76
C LEU A 206 31.39 15.95 8.02
N PRO A 207 32.20 15.92 9.10
CA PRO A 207 33.23 16.93 9.31
C PRO A 207 34.34 16.88 8.24
N ARG A 208 34.67 15.71 7.68
CA ARG A 208 35.70 15.56 6.64
C ARG A 208 35.25 16.11 5.28
N PHE A 209 33.98 15.91 4.93
CA PHE A 209 33.32 16.53 3.79
C PHE A 209 33.30 18.06 3.93
N ALA A 210 32.90 18.58 5.09
CA ALA A 210 32.91 20.02 5.37
C ALA A 210 34.31 20.64 5.24
N ASP A 211 35.33 19.97 5.78
CA ASP A 211 36.75 20.35 5.72
C ASP A 211 37.32 20.30 4.28
N VAL A 212 36.83 19.41 3.41
CA VAL A 212 37.15 19.43 1.97
C VAL A 212 36.43 20.57 1.25
N VAL A 213 35.12 20.75 1.47
CA VAL A 213 34.30 21.81 0.88
C VAL A 213 34.86 23.19 1.22
N GLU A 214 35.22 23.43 2.48
CA GLU A 214 35.79 24.70 2.96
C GLU A 214 37.17 24.99 2.35
N ARG A 215 38.09 24.02 2.37
CA ARG A 215 39.46 24.22 1.83
C ARG A 215 39.52 24.38 0.31
N ARG A 216 38.64 23.68 -0.42
CA ARG A 216 38.61 23.75 -1.89
C ARG A 216 37.67 24.86 -2.42
N GLY A 217 36.82 25.45 -1.57
CA GLY A 217 35.87 26.50 -1.95
C GLY A 217 34.68 25.98 -2.77
N ILE A 218 34.25 24.74 -2.52
CA ILE A 218 33.19 24.08 -3.29
C ILE A 218 31.82 24.66 -2.89
N PRO A 219 30.88 24.88 -3.84
CA PRO A 219 29.50 25.21 -3.50
C PRO A 219 28.80 24.07 -2.72
N CYS A 220 28.16 24.42 -1.61
CA CYS A 220 27.32 23.52 -0.83
C CYS A 220 26.21 24.34 -0.16
N ASP A 221 24.96 24.09 -0.54
CA ASP A 221 23.79 24.85 -0.09
C ASP A 221 22.97 24.07 0.96
N PHE A 222 23.14 22.75 1.07
CA PHE A 222 22.50 21.90 2.07
C PHE A 222 23.31 20.65 2.42
N VAL A 223 23.01 20.04 3.57
CA VAL A 223 23.61 18.77 4.02
C VAL A 223 22.57 17.65 3.98
N SER A 224 22.94 16.48 3.47
CA SER A 224 22.08 15.29 3.47
C SER A 224 22.70 14.04 4.10
N LYS A 225 21.83 13.21 4.69
CA LYS A 225 22.17 11.97 5.42
C LYS A 225 20.96 11.04 5.49
N HIS A 226 21.18 9.73 5.55
CA HIS A 226 20.13 8.73 5.81
C HIS A 226 20.07 8.30 7.28
N ALA A 227 18.91 7.81 7.75
CA ALA A 227 18.72 7.41 9.13
C ALA A 227 17.87 6.12 9.28
N TYR A 228 18.48 5.07 9.85
CA TYR A 228 17.88 3.74 10.02
C TYR A 228 18.31 3.11 11.36
N THR A 229 17.48 2.24 11.94
CA THR A 229 17.67 1.73 13.33
C THR A 229 17.74 0.22 13.46
N THR A 230 17.83 -0.51 12.36
CA THR A 230 18.06 -1.96 12.36
C THR A 230 19.53 -2.36 12.49
N GLY A 231 19.77 -3.52 13.11
CA GLY A 231 21.03 -4.26 13.02
C GLY A 231 21.24 -4.95 11.65
N PRO A 232 22.27 -5.81 11.54
CA PRO A 232 22.56 -6.57 10.32
C PRO A 232 21.38 -7.43 9.85
N ALA A 233 21.25 -7.57 8.53
CA ALA A 233 20.25 -8.40 7.86
C ALA A 233 20.40 -9.90 8.19
N GLN A 234 19.29 -10.53 8.57
CA GLN A 234 19.16 -11.97 8.77
C GLN A 234 18.19 -12.50 7.70
N HIS A 235 18.75 -12.89 6.56
CA HIS A 235 17.97 -13.38 5.42
C HIS A 235 17.27 -14.71 5.73
N VAL A 236 16.02 -14.82 5.27
CA VAL A 236 15.19 -16.02 5.33
C VAL A 236 14.59 -16.28 3.93
N PRO A 237 13.98 -17.46 3.66
CA PRO A 237 13.28 -17.67 2.41
C PRO A 237 12.19 -16.61 2.19
N PHE A 238 12.34 -15.80 1.13
CA PHE A 238 11.44 -14.71 0.75
C PHE A 238 11.32 -13.56 1.77
N GLY A 239 12.39 -13.22 2.50
CA GLY A 239 12.44 -11.97 3.28
C GLY A 239 13.69 -11.81 4.14
N THR A 240 13.73 -10.74 4.92
CA THR A 240 14.81 -10.41 5.86
C THR A 240 14.27 -10.01 7.22
N TYR A 241 14.85 -10.54 8.29
CA TYR A 241 14.61 -10.06 9.66
C TYR A 241 15.83 -9.31 10.20
N GLN A 242 15.60 -8.37 11.10
CA GLN A 242 16.65 -7.58 11.75
C GLN A 242 16.27 -7.29 13.21
N THR A 243 17.28 -7.11 14.07
CA THR A 243 17.07 -6.50 15.38
C THR A 243 16.78 -5.02 15.22
N LEU A 244 15.84 -4.46 16.00
CA LEU A 244 15.44 -3.05 15.91
C LEU A 244 15.78 -2.31 17.21
N ARG A 245 16.43 -1.15 17.08
CA ARG A 245 16.73 -0.24 18.20
C ARG A 245 15.60 0.76 18.40
N GLY A 246 15.46 1.34 19.60
CA GLY A 246 14.35 2.23 19.94
C GLY A 246 14.32 3.54 19.13
N PRO A 247 13.15 4.20 19.00
CA PRO A 247 12.99 5.39 18.14
C PRO A 247 13.74 6.62 18.67
N GLU A 248 14.15 6.63 19.94
CA GLU A 248 15.09 7.61 20.48
C GLU A 248 16.45 7.58 19.76
N GLN A 249 16.87 6.42 19.24
CA GLN A 249 18.11 6.28 18.47
C GLN A 249 17.92 6.63 16.99
N LEU A 250 16.69 6.66 16.50
CA LEU A 250 16.39 7.23 15.18
C LEU A 250 16.44 8.76 15.29
N LEU A 251 15.75 9.35 16.26
CA LEU A 251 15.81 10.78 16.57
C LEU A 251 17.25 11.28 16.80
N ALA A 252 18.07 10.52 17.53
CA ALA A 252 19.49 10.86 17.72
C ALA A 252 20.29 10.87 16.40
N GLN A 253 20.01 9.96 15.46
CA GLN A 253 20.66 9.92 14.14
C GLN A 253 20.27 11.12 13.26
N LEU A 254 19.02 11.59 13.34
CA LEU A 254 18.59 12.80 12.61
C LEU A 254 19.37 14.03 13.08
N ALA A 255 19.70 14.11 14.37
CA ALA A 255 20.38 15.27 14.96
C ALA A 255 21.90 15.31 14.72
N THR A 256 22.53 14.27 14.16
CA THR A 256 24.01 14.23 14.06
C THR A 256 24.60 15.27 13.12
N PRO A 257 23.99 15.66 11.97
CA PRO A 257 24.57 16.69 11.11
C PRO A 257 24.68 18.04 11.82
N ARG A 258 23.60 18.49 12.49
CA ARG A 258 23.60 19.70 13.34
C ARG A 258 24.62 19.64 14.49
N THR A 259 24.97 18.44 14.95
CA THR A 259 25.88 18.23 16.09
C THR A 259 27.35 18.17 15.65
N LEU A 260 27.65 17.44 14.57
CA LEU A 260 29.01 17.16 14.10
C LEU A 260 29.57 18.23 13.17
N LEU A 261 28.70 19.05 12.57
CA LEU A 261 29.09 20.22 11.77
C LEU A 261 29.13 21.52 12.59
N ALA A 262 28.84 21.46 13.90
CA ALA A 262 28.89 22.64 14.75
C ALA A 262 30.31 23.23 14.80
N GLY A 263 30.48 24.42 14.21
CA GLY A 263 31.77 25.10 14.09
C GLY A 263 32.54 24.86 12.78
N THR A 264 31.99 24.10 11.81
CA THR A 264 32.52 24.03 10.44
C THR A 264 31.77 25.02 9.53
N ALA A 265 32.28 25.28 8.31
CA ALA A 265 31.58 26.09 7.31
C ALA A 265 30.13 25.64 7.02
N LEU A 266 29.79 24.36 7.24
CA LEU A 266 28.46 23.80 6.93
C LEU A 266 27.44 23.90 8.08
N ALA A 267 27.84 24.41 9.26
CA ALA A 267 27.03 24.41 10.49
C ALA A 267 25.60 24.97 10.33
N GLY A 268 25.47 26.04 9.54
CA GLY A 268 24.23 26.80 9.37
C GLY A 268 23.30 26.29 8.28
N LEU A 269 23.76 25.40 7.38
CA LEU A 269 22.99 24.97 6.20
C LEU A 269 21.74 24.16 6.58
N PRO A 270 20.70 24.10 5.73
CA PRO A 270 19.60 23.15 5.86
C PRO A 270 20.10 21.71 5.95
N VAL A 271 19.44 20.89 6.78
CA VAL A 271 19.71 19.45 6.93
C VAL A 271 18.51 18.67 6.40
N HIS A 272 18.74 17.91 5.34
CA HIS A 272 17.73 17.07 4.69
C HIS A 272 18.03 15.60 4.97
N ILE A 273 17.12 14.93 5.70
CA ILE A 273 17.19 13.48 5.85
C ILE A 273 16.46 12.87 4.65
N THR A 274 17.23 12.53 3.63
CA THR A 274 16.77 12.13 2.28
C THR A 274 16.26 10.70 2.21
N GLU A 275 16.61 9.88 3.21
CA GLU A 275 15.92 8.64 3.57
C GLU A 275 15.82 8.46 5.09
N PHE A 276 14.66 8.01 5.57
CA PHE A 276 14.57 7.34 6.87
C PHE A 276 13.46 6.29 6.92
N SER A 277 13.70 5.25 7.72
CA SER A 277 12.69 4.28 8.17
C SER A 277 13.19 3.56 9.43
N SER A 278 12.51 2.51 9.87
CA SER A 278 13.01 1.63 10.94
C SER A 278 14.12 0.70 10.41
N SER A 279 13.84 0.03 9.30
CA SER A 279 14.70 -0.90 8.57
C SER A 279 15.12 -0.31 7.21
N TYR A 280 16.34 -0.65 6.78
CA TYR A 280 16.90 -0.37 5.45
C TYR A 280 16.67 -1.51 4.44
N ARG A 281 15.66 -2.36 4.65
CA ARG A 281 15.43 -3.56 3.82
C ARG A 281 14.01 -3.61 3.22
N PRO A 282 13.86 -3.62 1.88
CA PRO A 282 12.56 -3.66 1.20
C PRO A 282 11.84 -5.02 1.30
N ASP A 283 12.43 -5.97 2.03
CA ASP A 283 11.94 -7.32 2.27
C ASP A 283 11.78 -7.62 3.77
N ASN A 284 11.67 -6.60 4.63
CA ASN A 284 11.54 -6.75 6.08
C ASN A 284 10.08 -6.55 6.56
N PRO A 285 9.39 -7.62 7.04
CA PRO A 285 7.98 -7.55 7.41
C PRO A 285 7.60 -6.51 8.48
N ILE A 286 8.57 -5.87 9.17
CA ILE A 286 8.32 -4.78 10.12
C ILE A 286 7.48 -3.65 9.51
N HIS A 287 7.73 -3.28 8.25
CA HIS A 287 7.09 -2.15 7.56
C HIS A 287 5.56 -2.33 7.41
N ASP A 288 5.10 -3.58 7.27
CA ASP A 288 3.68 -3.92 7.13
C ASP A 288 2.90 -3.88 8.46
N THR A 289 3.60 -3.73 9.60
CA THR A 289 2.99 -3.88 10.94
C THR A 289 2.43 -2.58 11.53
N ALA A 290 1.50 -2.73 12.48
CA ALA A 290 1.11 -1.63 13.36
C ALA A 290 2.25 -1.14 14.28
N TYR A 291 3.33 -1.92 14.44
CA TYR A 291 4.50 -1.50 15.19
C TYR A 291 5.27 -0.39 14.46
N GLN A 292 5.43 -0.47 13.13
CA GLN A 292 6.04 0.60 12.31
C GLN A 292 5.39 1.97 12.57
N ALA A 293 4.05 2.01 12.60
CA ALA A 293 3.31 3.23 12.90
C ALA A 293 3.51 3.73 14.33
N ALA A 294 3.51 2.84 15.32
CA ALA A 294 3.77 3.20 16.72
C ALA A 294 5.22 3.65 16.96
N TYR A 295 6.16 3.08 16.20
CA TYR A 295 7.59 3.36 16.24
C TYR A 295 7.93 4.74 15.66
N LEU A 296 7.37 5.07 14.49
CA LEU A 296 7.63 6.34 13.80
C LEU A 296 6.87 7.52 14.42
N ALA A 297 5.79 7.29 15.16
CA ALA A 297 4.99 8.36 15.79
C ALA A 297 5.81 9.40 16.60
N PRO A 298 6.70 9.03 17.54
CA PRO A 298 7.59 9.99 18.21
C PRO A 298 8.59 10.66 17.26
N VAL A 299 9.01 9.98 16.19
CA VAL A 299 9.98 10.48 15.21
C VAL A 299 9.37 11.59 14.37
N LEU A 300 8.16 11.40 13.83
CA LEU A 300 7.45 12.45 13.08
C LEU A 300 7.04 13.62 13.98
N ALA A 301 6.75 13.35 15.27
CA ALA A 301 6.31 14.37 16.20
C ALA A 301 7.43 15.32 16.65
N ALA A 302 8.71 14.94 16.56
CA ALA A 302 9.85 15.68 17.10
C ALA A 302 11.07 15.82 16.16
N GLY A 303 11.17 15.03 15.08
CA GLY A 303 12.32 15.09 14.16
C GLY A 303 12.44 16.43 13.43
N GLY A 304 11.32 17.11 13.17
CA GLY A 304 11.31 18.48 12.64
C GLY A 304 11.89 19.54 13.59
N ASP A 305 12.15 19.20 14.86
CA ASP A 305 12.85 20.09 15.80
C ASP A 305 14.37 20.08 15.58
N VAL A 306 14.91 19.14 14.76
CA VAL A 306 16.35 18.95 14.54
C VAL A 306 16.78 18.92 13.07
N VAL A 307 15.86 18.69 12.12
CA VAL A 307 16.14 18.69 10.67
C VAL A 307 15.03 19.38 9.87
N ASP A 308 15.41 19.94 8.73
CA ASP A 308 14.57 20.79 7.88
C ASP A 308 13.63 19.98 6.98
N SER A 309 14.01 18.75 6.60
CA SER A 309 13.10 17.77 5.98
C SER A 309 13.34 16.34 6.43
N LEU A 310 12.25 15.56 6.43
CA LEU A 310 12.23 14.12 6.65
C LEU A 310 11.60 13.44 5.43
N SER A 311 12.38 12.63 4.70
CA SER A 311 11.93 11.86 3.54
C SER A 311 11.72 10.39 3.92
N TYR A 312 10.47 9.97 4.12
CA TYR A 312 10.20 8.58 4.49
C TYR A 312 10.38 7.65 3.30
N TRP A 313 11.26 6.66 3.45
CA TRP A 313 11.44 5.58 2.48
C TRP A 313 10.36 4.51 2.76
N THR A 314 9.29 4.37 1.96
CA THR A 314 8.91 5.07 0.70
C THR A 314 7.42 5.40 0.62
N LEU A 315 7.00 6.10 -0.45
CA LEU A 315 5.61 6.37 -0.82
C LEU A 315 4.78 5.08 -0.99
N CYS A 316 5.29 4.10 -1.74
CA CYS A 316 4.60 2.84 -2.02
C CYS A 316 5.54 1.67 -2.37
N ASP A 317 5.00 0.46 -2.31
CA ASP A 317 5.67 -0.82 -2.64
C ASP A 317 5.88 -1.07 -4.15
N VAL A 318 5.62 -0.09 -5.03
CA VAL A 318 6.15 -0.14 -6.41
C VAL A 318 7.65 0.13 -6.29
N PHE A 319 8.44 -0.95 -6.32
CA PHE A 319 9.84 -0.96 -5.88
C PHE A 319 10.55 -2.23 -6.38
N GLU A 320 11.72 -2.12 -7.03
CA GLU A 320 12.40 -3.27 -7.65
C GLU A 320 13.85 -3.54 -7.16
N GLU A 321 14.34 -2.92 -6.09
CA GLU A 321 15.73 -3.08 -5.61
C GLU A 321 16.20 -4.53 -5.41
N VAL A 322 15.33 -5.38 -4.86
CA VAL A 322 15.57 -6.81 -4.62
C VAL A 322 14.82 -7.70 -5.62
N GLY A 323 14.38 -7.11 -6.74
CA GLY A 323 13.48 -7.72 -7.71
C GLY A 323 12.01 -7.54 -7.35
N ILE A 324 11.14 -8.08 -8.20
CA ILE A 324 9.68 -7.89 -8.12
C ILE A 324 9.09 -8.59 -6.87
N PRO A 325 8.29 -7.88 -6.04
CA PRO A 325 7.64 -8.47 -4.87
C PRO A 325 6.78 -9.71 -5.15
N THR A 326 6.96 -10.75 -4.32
CA THR A 326 6.29 -12.05 -4.48
C THR A 326 4.97 -12.18 -3.71
N ALA A 327 4.65 -11.22 -2.82
CA ALA A 327 3.45 -11.23 -1.99
C ALA A 327 2.83 -9.82 -1.80
N PRO A 328 1.50 -9.69 -1.58
CA PRO A 328 0.85 -8.39 -1.37
C PRO A 328 1.28 -7.65 -0.09
N LEU A 329 1.84 -8.37 0.87
CA LEU A 329 2.59 -7.87 2.02
C LEU A 329 3.87 -8.72 2.09
N HIS A 330 5.02 -8.07 1.95
CA HIS A 330 6.33 -8.70 1.74
C HIS A 330 7.44 -7.97 2.53
N GLY A 331 7.09 -7.00 3.37
CA GLY A 331 8.06 -6.12 4.00
C GLY A 331 8.54 -4.95 3.15
N GLY A 332 7.77 -4.55 2.13
CA GLY A 332 8.07 -3.37 1.32
C GLY A 332 8.06 -2.08 2.13
N PHE A 333 8.91 -1.13 1.75
CA PHE A 333 9.08 0.15 2.44
C PHE A 333 7.81 1.03 2.49
N GLY A 334 6.87 0.83 1.56
CA GLY A 334 5.84 1.79 1.22
C GLY A 334 4.86 2.15 2.33
N LEU A 335 4.41 3.41 2.37
CA LEU A 335 3.18 3.79 3.09
C LEU A 335 1.96 3.03 2.52
N LEU A 336 1.95 2.81 1.19
CA LEU A 336 0.96 2.00 0.48
C LEU A 336 1.58 0.71 -0.06
N GLY A 337 0.95 -0.42 0.23
CA GLY A 337 1.15 -1.64 -0.56
C GLY A 337 0.44 -1.57 -1.91
N HIS A 338 0.79 -2.50 -2.81
CA HIS A 338 0.19 -2.61 -4.15
C HIS A 338 -1.34 -2.52 -4.14
N ARG A 339 -1.92 -1.90 -5.17
CA ARG A 339 -3.36 -1.58 -5.26
C ARG A 339 -3.84 -0.73 -4.08
N GLN A 340 -2.99 0.23 -3.68
CA GLN A 340 -3.31 1.29 -2.72
C GLN A 340 -3.70 0.74 -1.33
N LEU A 341 -3.10 -0.38 -0.93
CA LEU A 341 -3.30 -1.00 0.37
C LEU A 341 -2.66 -0.13 1.46
N ARG A 342 -3.45 0.76 2.08
CA ARG A 342 -3.01 1.63 3.18
C ARG A 342 -2.40 0.80 4.32
N LYS A 343 -1.08 0.86 4.49
CA LYS A 343 -0.38 0.24 5.62
C LYS A 343 -0.62 1.05 6.90
N PRO A 344 -0.34 0.52 8.10
CA PRO A 344 -0.46 1.30 9.34
C PRO A 344 0.37 2.59 9.34
N ALA A 345 1.53 2.61 8.66
CA ALA A 345 2.35 3.80 8.48
C ALA A 345 1.62 4.93 7.73
N PHE A 346 0.88 4.64 6.64
CA PHE A 346 0.04 5.63 5.96
C PHE A 346 -0.96 6.28 6.91
N HIS A 347 -1.58 5.49 7.80
CA HIS A 347 -2.54 6.03 8.77
C HIS A 347 -1.90 6.95 9.81
N LEU A 348 -0.62 6.76 10.16
CA LEU A 348 0.12 7.74 10.97
C LEU A 348 0.26 9.07 10.23
N TYR A 349 0.69 9.05 8.96
CA TYR A 349 0.83 10.26 8.16
C TYR A 349 -0.51 10.98 7.94
N ALA A 350 -1.59 10.24 7.67
CA ALA A 350 -2.95 10.78 7.56
C ALA A 350 -3.53 11.28 8.90
N PHE A 351 -2.93 10.95 10.04
CA PHE A 351 -3.24 11.56 11.33
C PHE A 351 -2.39 12.82 11.56
N MET A 352 -1.10 12.80 11.22
CA MET A 352 -0.21 13.99 11.26
C MET A 352 -0.76 15.11 10.36
N ALA A 353 -1.27 14.77 9.17
CA ALA A 353 -1.88 15.72 8.21
C ALA A 353 -3.16 16.41 8.72
N ARG A 354 -3.69 15.97 9.87
CA ARG A 354 -4.88 16.52 10.53
C ARG A 354 -4.56 17.29 11.81
N LEU A 355 -3.28 17.45 12.15
CA LEU A 355 -2.83 18.32 13.23
C LEU A 355 -2.78 19.77 12.75
N GLY A 356 -2.99 20.71 13.68
CA GLY A 356 -2.66 22.12 13.46
C GLY A 356 -1.16 22.37 13.58
N THR A 357 -0.73 23.58 13.23
CA THR A 357 0.65 24.05 13.43
C THR A 357 0.97 24.34 14.90
N GLU A 358 -0.02 24.57 15.75
CA GLU A 358 0.17 24.88 17.18
C GLU A 358 0.31 23.61 18.03
N VAL A 359 1.43 23.49 18.75
CA VAL A 359 1.65 22.42 19.73
C VAL A 359 1.17 22.89 21.09
N LEU A 360 0.02 22.38 21.54
CA LEU A 360 -0.45 22.60 22.92
C LEU A 360 0.28 21.69 23.91
N ALA A 361 0.50 20.42 23.57
CA ALA A 361 1.23 19.46 24.41
C ALA A 361 1.85 18.34 23.56
N ARG A 362 3.10 17.98 23.85
CA ARG A 362 3.82 16.84 23.25
C ARG A 362 4.22 15.86 24.36
N GLY A 363 3.96 14.56 24.17
CA GLY A 363 4.26 13.53 25.17
C GLY A 363 5.77 13.26 25.28
N ARG A 364 6.31 13.23 26.51
CA ARG A 364 7.74 12.97 26.76
C ARG A 364 8.17 11.50 26.63
N THR A 365 7.24 10.55 26.48
CA THR A 365 7.52 9.12 26.27
C THR A 365 6.45 8.44 25.42
N THR A 366 6.81 7.32 24.79
CA THR A 366 5.98 6.48 23.91
C THR A 366 4.82 5.75 24.61
N SER A 367 4.60 5.98 25.91
CA SER A 367 3.56 5.31 26.71
C SER A 367 2.70 6.32 27.46
N SER A 368 1.77 6.97 26.74
CA SER A 368 0.73 7.81 27.34
C SER A 368 -0.64 7.51 26.72
N ARG A 369 -1.61 7.18 27.58
CA ARG A 369 -3.02 6.99 27.21
C ARG A 369 -3.75 8.28 27.53
N VAL A 370 -4.02 9.10 26.51
CA VAL A 370 -4.72 10.38 26.68
C VAL A 370 -6.22 10.12 26.89
N THR A 371 -6.73 10.50 28.06
CA THR A 371 -8.17 10.54 28.34
C THR A 371 -8.61 12.01 28.28
N PRO A 372 -9.49 12.42 27.35
CA PRO A 372 -9.99 13.78 27.33
C PRO A 372 -10.92 14.02 28.53
N THR A 373 -10.47 14.77 29.53
CA THR A 373 -11.36 15.39 30.51
C THR A 373 -12.11 16.54 29.82
N ALA A 374 -13.43 16.53 29.87
CA ALA A 374 -14.28 17.47 29.13
C ALA A 374 -14.34 18.87 29.77
N GLY A 375 -13.19 19.54 29.89
CA GLY A 375 -13.12 20.99 30.08
C GLY A 375 -13.50 21.66 28.77
N SER A 376 -14.64 22.36 28.74
CA SER A 376 -15.15 23.01 27.52
C SER A 376 -14.60 24.43 27.38
N PRO A 377 -13.85 24.75 26.31
CA PRO A 377 -13.63 26.13 25.92
C PRO A 377 -14.98 26.75 25.54
N ARG A 378 -15.36 27.85 26.17
CA ARG A 378 -16.58 28.59 25.82
C ARG A 378 -16.33 29.39 24.53
N CYS A 379 -16.54 28.78 23.37
CA CYS A 379 -16.74 29.56 22.14
C CYS A 379 -17.98 30.44 22.32
N CYS A 380 -17.78 31.75 22.37
CA CYS A 380 -18.87 32.72 22.49
C CYS A 380 -19.66 32.84 21.18
N GLY A 381 -20.98 33.07 21.29
CA GLY A 381 -21.75 33.67 20.18
C GLY A 381 -22.72 32.79 19.41
N SER A 382 -23.75 32.23 20.06
CA SER A 382 -25.15 32.37 19.58
C SER A 382 -26.20 31.84 20.57
N ARG A 383 -27.37 32.48 20.58
CA ARG A 383 -28.63 32.10 21.27
C ARG A 383 -29.48 31.29 20.27
N SER A 384 -30.45 30.42 20.56
CA SER A 384 -31.04 29.77 21.77
C SER A 384 -31.81 28.50 21.27
N THR A 385 -32.65 27.70 21.95
CA THR A 385 -33.43 27.73 23.22
C THR A 385 -33.79 26.25 23.59
N PRO A 386 -34.13 25.84 24.84
CA PRO A 386 -33.96 24.44 25.29
C PRO A 386 -35.24 23.61 25.55
N ARG A 387 -35.09 22.27 25.54
CA ARG A 387 -35.83 21.23 26.31
C ARG A 387 -35.30 19.83 25.94
N ARG A 388 -35.28 18.78 26.79
CA ARG A 388 -35.70 18.59 28.20
C ARG A 388 -34.88 17.44 28.81
N SER A 389 -34.66 17.41 30.12
CA SER A 389 -33.87 16.37 30.82
C SER A 389 -34.71 15.35 31.60
N ARG A 390 -34.21 14.11 31.72
CA ARG A 390 -34.47 13.00 32.68
C ARG A 390 -33.99 11.68 32.02
N ARG A 391 -33.49 10.65 32.74
CA ARG A 391 -33.22 10.46 34.18
C ARG A 391 -31.98 9.55 34.34
N GLN A 392 -31.40 9.49 35.54
CA GLN A 392 -30.30 8.57 35.87
C GLN A 392 -30.78 7.11 35.91
N GLY A 393 -29.86 6.17 35.67
CA GLY A 393 -30.03 4.73 35.90
C GLY A 393 -28.72 4.14 36.42
N THR A 394 -28.80 3.42 37.55
CA THR A 394 -27.67 2.81 38.27
C THR A 394 -26.81 1.88 37.42
N GLY A 395 -25.49 1.95 37.61
CA GLY A 395 -24.56 1.02 36.95
C GLY A 395 -24.44 -0.33 37.68
N SER A 396 -23.99 -1.35 36.94
CA SER A 396 -23.38 -2.56 37.50
C SER A 396 -22.23 -3.00 36.58
N ALA A 397 -21.06 -3.29 37.13
CA ALA A 397 -19.93 -3.81 36.35
C ALA A 397 -20.01 -5.34 36.25
N TRP A 398 -19.89 -5.87 35.03
CA TRP A 398 -19.78 -7.31 34.79
C TRP A 398 -18.52 -7.63 33.98
N THR A 399 -17.57 -8.29 34.63
CA THR A 399 -16.31 -8.74 34.02
C THR A 399 -16.31 -10.27 33.89
N SER A 400 -16.44 -10.78 32.66
CA SER A 400 -16.32 -12.21 32.36
C SER A 400 -14.85 -12.60 32.17
N ARG A 401 -14.29 -13.42 33.06
CA ARG A 401 -12.91 -13.93 32.97
C ARG A 401 -12.80 -15.06 31.92
N TRP A 402 -11.63 -15.16 31.29
CA TRP A 402 -11.13 -16.43 30.76
C TRP A 402 -10.35 -17.19 31.86
N PRO A 403 -10.47 -18.53 31.98
CA PRO A 403 -9.75 -19.32 32.97
C PRO A 403 -8.47 -19.96 32.41
N GLY A 404 -7.52 -20.32 33.30
CA GLY A 404 -6.58 -21.42 33.02
C GLY A 404 -5.08 -21.11 33.07
N GLN A 405 -4.53 -20.83 34.26
CA GLN A 405 -3.54 -21.70 34.94
C GLN A 405 -3.11 -21.08 36.29
N ARG A 406 -2.60 -21.90 37.23
CA ARG A 406 -2.25 -21.49 38.61
C ARG A 406 -0.77 -21.79 38.92
N PRO A 407 -0.01 -20.86 39.54
CA PRO A 407 1.17 -21.19 40.32
C PRO A 407 0.79 -21.41 41.80
N GLY A 408 1.25 -22.51 42.40
CA GLY A 408 1.10 -22.77 43.85
C GLY A 408 2.23 -22.16 44.68
N ARG A 409 1.92 -21.57 45.83
CA ARG A 409 2.90 -21.10 46.84
C ARG A 409 2.73 -21.85 48.16
N ARG A 410 3.85 -22.33 48.74
CA ARG A 410 4.11 -22.64 50.17
C ARG A 410 5.60 -23.05 50.30
N SER A 411 6.35 -22.87 51.40
CA SER A 411 6.22 -21.92 52.54
C SER A 411 7.45 -21.99 53.48
N SER A 412 8.00 -20.83 53.86
CA SER A 412 8.64 -20.48 55.17
C SER A 412 9.60 -21.46 55.92
N ARG A 413 10.85 -20.99 56.18
CA ARG A 413 11.68 -21.03 57.44
C ARG A 413 13.16 -20.74 57.04
N ARG A 414 13.91 -19.82 57.67
CA ARG A 414 14.52 -19.71 59.04
C ARG A 414 15.74 -20.63 59.27
N GLY A 415 16.82 -20.07 59.82
CA GLY A 415 18.15 -20.71 60.05
C GLY A 415 19.15 -20.35 58.93
N VAL A 416 20.31 -19.72 59.09
CA VAL A 416 21.29 -19.48 60.20
C VAL A 416 22.25 -20.65 60.49
N GLY A 417 23.48 -20.54 59.96
CA GLY A 417 24.70 -20.70 60.76
C GLY A 417 25.59 -21.95 60.57
N ARG A 418 26.81 -21.72 60.07
CA ARG A 418 28.04 -22.56 60.20
C ARG A 418 28.01 -23.94 59.49
N GLY A 419 29.11 -24.48 58.96
CA GLY A 419 30.47 -23.94 58.79
C GLY A 419 31.48 -25.06 58.41
N ALA A 420 32.74 -24.69 58.10
CA ALA A 420 33.89 -25.58 57.85
C ALA A 420 33.85 -26.47 56.56
N SER A 421 34.97 -26.80 55.90
CA SER A 421 36.33 -26.20 55.90
C SER A 421 37.19 -26.72 54.72
N ARG A 422 38.38 -26.12 54.54
CA ARG A 422 39.54 -26.60 53.71
C ARG A 422 39.33 -26.47 52.18
N ARG A 423 40.30 -26.02 51.36
CA ARG A 423 41.70 -25.58 51.62
C ARG A 423 42.14 -24.47 50.62
N ARG A 424 43.02 -23.59 51.11
CA ARG A 424 44.15 -22.85 50.48
C ARG A 424 44.46 -23.09 48.97
N ARG A 425 44.97 -22.14 48.17
CA ARG A 425 45.41 -20.72 48.38
C ARG A 425 45.66 -20.01 47.01
N ALA A 426 45.73 -18.67 47.01
CA ALA A 426 46.65 -17.72 46.29
C ALA A 426 47.35 -18.11 44.94
N ARG A 427 47.63 -17.21 43.98
CA ARG A 427 47.49 -15.72 43.90
C ARG A 427 47.60 -15.20 42.43
N GLN A 428 46.81 -14.17 42.10
CA GLN A 428 47.08 -12.99 41.25
C GLN A 428 48.30 -12.93 40.26
N ARG A 429 48.00 -12.72 38.95
CA ARG A 429 48.55 -11.67 38.00
C ARG A 429 50.08 -11.60 37.68
N PRO A 430 50.54 -10.79 36.68
CA PRO A 430 50.04 -10.49 35.32
C PRO A 430 51.19 -10.55 34.24
N HIS A 431 51.26 -9.57 33.30
CA HIS A 431 52.18 -9.36 32.15
C HIS A 431 51.81 -10.12 30.84
N ARG A 432 51.74 -9.54 29.63
CA ARG A 432 52.06 -8.21 29.02
C ARG A 432 53.54 -7.94 28.68
N LEU A 433 53.98 -8.21 27.43
CA LEU A 433 54.63 -7.29 26.48
C LEU A 433 55.21 -7.99 25.22
N ALA A 434 55.38 -7.22 24.13
CA ALA A 434 56.16 -7.50 22.89
C ALA A 434 55.71 -8.70 22.01
N GLY A 435 56.02 -8.74 20.70
CA GLY A 435 56.70 -7.75 19.85
C GLY A 435 56.82 -8.19 18.38
N HIS A 436 57.38 -7.33 17.53
CA HIS A 436 57.74 -7.60 16.12
C HIS A 436 58.75 -8.77 16.01
N GLY A 437 58.91 -9.50 14.90
CA GLY A 437 58.31 -9.41 13.56
C GLY A 437 59.19 -10.14 12.52
N LEU A 438 59.05 -9.80 11.23
CA LEU A 438 59.82 -10.29 10.06
C LEU A 438 59.55 -11.73 9.56
N ALA A 439 59.89 -11.95 8.29
CA ALA A 439 59.63 -13.15 7.46
C ALA A 439 60.96 -13.93 7.21
N PRO A 440 61.21 -14.83 6.21
CA PRO A 440 60.54 -15.02 4.90
C PRO A 440 60.44 -16.47 4.31
N ARG A 441 59.90 -16.57 3.07
CA ARG A 441 60.20 -17.51 1.95
C ARG A 441 60.29 -19.04 2.17
N ALA A 442 59.41 -19.79 1.48
CA ALA A 442 59.73 -20.68 0.32
C ALA A 442 58.39 -21.30 -0.19
N ASP A 443 57.95 -21.22 -1.45
CA ASP A 443 58.50 -21.65 -2.75
C ASP A 443 58.70 -23.16 -2.93
N LEU A 444 57.83 -23.77 -3.76
CA LEU A 444 58.06 -25.05 -4.45
C LEU A 444 57.10 -25.22 -5.66
N GLN A 445 57.64 -24.97 -6.87
CA GLN A 445 57.57 -25.80 -8.10
C GLN A 445 56.21 -26.36 -8.61
N SER A 446 55.85 -26.39 -9.91
CA SER A 446 56.48 -25.94 -11.19
C SER A 446 55.41 -26.05 -12.34
N HIS A 447 55.60 -26.00 -13.68
CA HIS A 447 56.78 -26.01 -14.59
C HIS A 447 56.46 -25.46 -16.01
N ARG A 448 57.41 -25.63 -16.95
CA ARG A 448 57.31 -25.78 -18.45
C ARG A 448 55.89 -25.69 -19.09
N ARG A 449 55.53 -24.78 -20.03
CA ARG A 449 56.20 -24.18 -21.24
C ARG A 449 56.63 -25.22 -22.30
N PRO A 450 56.73 -24.94 -23.64
CA PRO A 450 56.62 -23.64 -24.35
C PRO A 450 55.97 -23.63 -25.78
N ALA A 451 56.01 -22.45 -26.46
CA ALA A 451 56.11 -22.23 -27.93
C ALA A 451 54.89 -22.56 -28.82
N ARG A 452 54.67 -22.00 -30.04
CA ARG A 452 55.21 -20.88 -30.89
C ARG A 452 54.07 -20.53 -31.90
N GLY A 453 54.03 -19.45 -32.71
CA GLY A 453 54.99 -18.42 -33.10
C GLY A 453 54.33 -17.36 -34.03
N VAL A 454 55.10 -16.60 -34.83
CA VAL A 454 54.67 -15.35 -35.53
C VAL A 454 54.92 -15.40 -37.05
N ARG A 455 54.06 -14.75 -37.87
CA ARG A 455 54.30 -14.08 -39.19
C ARG A 455 52.96 -13.54 -39.76
N THR A 456 52.74 -12.25 -40.03
CA THR A 456 53.19 -11.37 -41.14
C THR A 456 52.71 -11.76 -42.56
N GLY A 457 52.01 -10.85 -43.27
CA GLY A 457 51.67 -10.98 -44.69
C GLY A 457 50.94 -9.75 -45.26
N VAL A 458 51.20 -9.38 -46.54
CA VAL A 458 50.72 -8.13 -47.17
C VAL A 458 50.28 -8.37 -48.61
N ARG A 459 49.12 -7.84 -49.05
CA ARG A 459 48.89 -7.11 -50.34
C ARG A 459 47.39 -6.90 -50.72
N ARG A 460 47.13 -5.81 -51.47
CA ARG A 460 45.93 -5.52 -52.31
C ARG A 460 46.18 -6.07 -53.76
N PRO A 461 45.35 -5.84 -54.82
CA PRO A 461 44.03 -5.18 -54.95
C PRO A 461 42.98 -5.91 -55.83
N ARG A 462 41.75 -5.35 -55.95
CA ARG A 462 41.02 -5.25 -57.24
C ARG A 462 39.87 -4.22 -57.24
N ARG A 463 39.63 -3.63 -58.41
CA ARG A 463 38.59 -2.68 -58.89
C ARG A 463 38.52 -2.92 -60.43
N PRO A 464 37.66 -2.28 -61.26
CA PRO A 464 36.50 -1.40 -61.01
C PRO A 464 35.22 -1.79 -61.80
N ARG A 465 34.12 -1.05 -61.61
CA ARG A 465 33.14 -0.56 -62.62
C ARG A 465 32.14 0.34 -61.86
N ALA A 466 32.01 1.67 -62.03
CA ALA A 466 32.18 2.61 -63.14
C ALA A 466 30.94 2.80 -64.04
N ARG A 467 30.10 3.78 -63.69
CA ARG A 467 29.36 4.68 -64.60
C ARG A 467 28.97 5.95 -63.83
N GLY A 468 28.95 7.10 -64.50
CA GLY A 468 28.82 8.42 -63.89
C GLY A 468 27.52 9.15 -64.26
N PRO A 469 27.56 10.48 -64.54
CA PRO A 469 26.86 11.41 -63.65
C PRO A 469 25.86 12.33 -64.36
N ARG A 470 25.04 13.05 -63.57
CA ARG A 470 24.45 14.35 -63.96
C ARG A 470 23.97 15.14 -62.73
N ALA A 471 24.01 16.46 -62.85
CA ALA A 471 23.57 17.45 -61.86
C ALA A 471 22.71 18.53 -62.58
N PRO A 472 22.53 19.76 -62.06
CA PRO A 472 21.47 20.08 -61.10
C PRO A 472 20.54 21.23 -61.57
N ARG A 473 19.43 21.48 -60.86
CA ARG A 473 18.60 22.71 -60.93
C ARG A 473 17.66 22.78 -59.71
N ARG A 474 17.04 23.91 -59.33
CA ARG A 474 17.49 25.29 -59.02
C ARG A 474 16.23 26.10 -58.60
N ARG A 475 16.32 27.02 -57.63
CA ARG A 475 15.34 28.13 -57.35
C ARG A 475 13.94 27.70 -56.81
N ALA A 476 13.18 28.55 -56.09
CA ALA A 476 13.48 29.77 -55.31
C ALA A 476 12.32 30.15 -54.34
N ARG A 477 12.58 31.06 -53.38
CA ARG A 477 11.57 31.86 -52.64
C ARG A 477 11.12 33.09 -53.48
N PRO A 478 9.95 33.70 -53.25
CA PRO A 478 9.79 34.79 -52.24
C PRO A 478 8.50 34.64 -51.38
N ALA A 479 8.03 35.54 -50.51
CA ALA A 479 8.64 36.45 -49.50
C ALA A 479 7.81 37.77 -49.32
N ARG A 480 7.31 38.01 -48.08
CA ARG A 480 6.90 39.31 -47.46
C ARG A 480 5.74 40.15 -48.05
N ARG A 481 4.73 40.44 -47.20
CA ARG A 481 4.41 41.76 -46.57
C ARG A 481 3.32 41.57 -45.48
N ARG A 482 3.42 42.16 -44.28
CA ARG A 482 2.86 43.47 -43.81
C ARG A 482 1.35 43.67 -44.10
N ALA A 483 0.52 44.25 -43.23
CA ALA A 483 0.56 44.54 -41.77
C ALA A 483 -0.81 45.17 -41.38
N GLY A 484 -1.29 45.08 -40.13
CA GLY A 484 -2.48 45.87 -39.73
C GLY A 484 -3.14 45.56 -38.37
N ARG A 485 -3.53 46.64 -37.69
CA ARG A 485 -4.43 46.77 -36.52
C ARG A 485 -5.83 46.16 -36.84
N GLY A 486 -6.71 45.81 -35.90
CA GLY A 486 -6.72 45.88 -34.43
C GLY A 486 -8.17 46.01 -33.88
N LEU A 487 -8.33 45.97 -32.54
CA LEU A 487 -9.54 46.25 -31.73
C LEU A 487 -10.69 45.20 -31.64
N SER A 488 -11.08 44.95 -30.37
CA SER A 488 -12.41 44.62 -29.80
C SER A 488 -13.46 43.77 -30.56
N HIS A 489 -13.85 42.63 -29.97
CA HIS A 489 -15.01 42.58 -29.06
C HIS A 489 -15.04 41.29 -28.19
N ARG A 490 -15.79 41.31 -27.07
CA ARG A 490 -16.03 40.15 -26.17
C ARG A 490 -17.38 39.45 -26.50
N PRO A 491 -17.73 38.29 -25.89
CA PRO A 491 -18.24 37.15 -26.65
C PRO A 491 -19.76 36.96 -26.68
N ALA A 492 -20.23 36.14 -27.62
CA ALA A 492 -21.56 35.54 -27.62
C ALA A 492 -21.46 34.02 -27.37
N ALA A 493 -22.28 33.48 -26.46
CA ALA A 493 -22.25 32.07 -26.09
C ALA A 493 -23.12 31.20 -27.01
N ARG A 494 -22.70 29.94 -27.24
CA ARG A 494 -23.56 28.86 -27.79
C ARG A 494 -23.30 27.52 -27.07
N PRO A 495 -24.28 26.58 -27.08
CA PRO A 495 -24.47 25.65 -25.97
C PRO A 495 -23.74 24.30 -26.10
N VAL A 496 -23.56 23.63 -24.96
CA VAL A 496 -22.96 22.29 -24.84
C VAL A 496 -23.90 21.20 -25.39
N ALA A 497 -23.54 20.63 -26.54
CA ALA A 497 -24.22 19.46 -27.09
C ALA A 497 -23.76 18.16 -26.42
N ARG A 498 -24.63 17.55 -25.60
CA ARG A 498 -24.40 16.21 -25.02
C ARG A 498 -24.32 15.15 -26.12
N ARG A 499 -23.15 14.54 -26.35
CA ARG A 499 -23.04 13.26 -27.08
C ARG A 499 -22.94 12.08 -26.10
N ARG A 500 -23.88 11.14 -26.23
CA ARG A 500 -23.81 9.82 -25.59
C ARG A 500 -22.72 8.99 -26.28
N ALA A 501 -21.75 8.46 -25.52
CA ALA A 501 -20.85 7.43 -26.03
C ALA A 501 -21.57 6.06 -25.98
N ALA A 502 -21.68 5.39 -27.13
CA ALA A 502 -22.22 4.03 -27.23
C ALA A 502 -21.06 3.02 -27.24
N ALA A 503 -21.04 2.12 -26.27
CA ALA A 503 -20.04 1.05 -26.23
C ALA A 503 -20.26 0.07 -27.39
N ARG A 504 -19.19 -0.25 -28.14
CA ARG A 504 -19.17 -1.32 -29.14
C ARG A 504 -18.33 -2.49 -28.64
N ALA A 505 -18.98 -3.63 -28.42
CA ALA A 505 -18.29 -4.91 -28.23
C ALA A 505 -17.66 -5.39 -29.56
N ARG A 506 -16.67 -6.28 -29.46
CA ARG A 506 -16.19 -7.12 -30.57
C ARG A 506 -16.14 -8.60 -30.11
N PRO A 507 -16.49 -9.57 -30.96
CA PRO A 507 -16.50 -10.99 -30.62
C PRO A 507 -15.10 -11.61 -30.74
N GLY A 508 -14.92 -12.80 -30.15
CA GLY A 508 -13.67 -13.56 -30.21
C GLY A 508 -13.49 -14.41 -31.48
N ARG A 509 -12.34 -15.10 -31.53
CA ARG A 509 -12.02 -16.19 -32.47
C ARG A 509 -11.31 -17.32 -31.72
N ALA A 510 -11.29 -18.52 -32.32
CA ALA A 510 -10.77 -19.74 -31.70
C ALA A 510 -9.80 -20.47 -32.65
N GLY A 511 -9.09 -21.48 -32.11
CA GLY A 511 -8.29 -22.45 -32.85
C GLY A 511 -6.78 -22.16 -32.86
N GLY A 512 -5.98 -23.10 -32.39
CA GLY A 512 -4.51 -22.97 -32.36
C GLY A 512 -3.80 -24.03 -31.50
N THR A 513 -3.48 -25.17 -32.09
CA THR A 513 -2.52 -26.18 -31.61
C THR A 513 -1.41 -26.32 -32.68
N VAL A 514 -0.26 -26.96 -32.50
CA VAL A 514 0.25 -27.99 -31.56
C VAL A 514 1.63 -27.52 -31.05
N SER A 515 2.05 -27.75 -29.79
CA SER A 515 2.87 -28.93 -29.44
C SER A 515 3.21 -29.03 -27.95
N ALA A 516 3.66 -30.21 -27.51
CA ALA A 516 3.95 -30.55 -26.12
C ALA A 516 5.42 -30.96 -25.90
N VAL A 517 5.92 -30.72 -24.69
CA VAL A 517 7.14 -31.32 -24.12
C VAL A 517 6.80 -31.78 -22.70
N THR A 518 7.26 -32.97 -22.32
CA THR A 518 6.90 -33.69 -21.07
C THR A 518 8.16 -34.34 -20.47
N PRO A 519 8.17 -34.76 -19.18
CA PRO A 519 8.93 -33.96 -18.22
C PRO A 519 10.05 -34.74 -17.48
N GLY A 520 10.99 -34.00 -16.90
CA GLY A 520 11.84 -34.50 -15.81
C GLY A 520 11.07 -34.50 -14.49
N ALA A 521 11.19 -35.58 -13.71
CA ALA A 521 10.39 -35.79 -12.50
C ALA A 521 11.25 -35.92 -11.23
N SER A 522 10.82 -35.25 -10.16
CA SER A 522 11.19 -35.58 -8.78
C SER A 522 9.97 -35.41 -7.88
N ARG A 523 9.74 -36.34 -6.95
CA ARG A 523 8.54 -36.39 -6.09
C ARG A 523 8.88 -35.95 -4.67
N GLY A 524 8.02 -35.11 -4.09
CA GLY A 524 8.00 -34.77 -2.67
C GLY A 524 6.69 -34.05 -2.32
N ALA A 525 5.75 -34.74 -1.68
CA ALA A 525 4.44 -34.19 -1.31
C ALA A 525 4.55 -33.37 0.01
N THR A 526 3.63 -32.48 0.40
CA THR A 526 2.14 -32.46 0.28
C THR A 526 1.65 -31.00 0.33
N GLY A 527 0.46 -30.63 -0.18
CA GLY A 527 -0.56 -31.36 -0.94
C GLY A 527 -1.76 -30.45 -1.27
N ALA A 528 -2.71 -30.96 -2.09
CA ALA A 528 -3.96 -30.29 -2.52
C ALA A 528 -3.89 -29.24 -3.66
N GLU A 529 -3.15 -29.52 -4.74
CA GLU A 529 -3.45 -29.00 -6.09
C GLU A 529 -3.85 -30.16 -7.04
N GLU A 530 -5.01 -30.78 -6.83
CA GLU A 530 -5.39 -31.99 -7.60
C GLU A 530 -6.86 -32.04 -8.04
N VAL A 531 -7.34 -30.95 -8.65
CA VAL A 531 -8.58 -30.96 -9.46
C VAL A 531 -8.31 -30.22 -10.77
N GLY A 532 -8.05 -30.98 -11.86
CA GLY A 532 -7.59 -30.43 -13.13
C GLY A 532 -8.57 -29.45 -13.80
N ARG A 533 -8.09 -28.52 -14.63
CA ARG A 533 -8.88 -27.37 -15.16
C ARG A 533 -9.94 -27.72 -16.25
N GLY A 534 -10.32 -28.99 -16.38
CA GLY A 534 -11.26 -29.48 -17.41
C GLY A 534 -12.72 -29.02 -17.22
N PRO A 535 -13.59 -29.17 -18.25
CA PRO A 535 -15.00 -28.82 -18.15
C PRO A 535 -15.74 -29.67 -17.09
N LEU A 536 -15.46 -30.98 -17.03
CA LEU A 536 -16.05 -31.89 -16.03
C LEU A 536 -15.71 -31.49 -14.59
N SER A 537 -14.47 -31.05 -14.35
CA SER A 537 -14.02 -30.53 -13.05
C SER A 537 -14.78 -29.25 -12.66
N ARG A 538 -14.98 -28.32 -13.60
CA ARG A 538 -15.77 -27.10 -13.34
C ARG A 538 -17.23 -27.43 -13.02
N VAL A 539 -17.82 -28.44 -13.65
CA VAL A 539 -19.15 -28.97 -13.28
C VAL A 539 -19.13 -29.61 -11.89
N ALA A 540 -18.15 -30.47 -11.59
CA ALA A 540 -18.00 -31.12 -10.29
C ALA A 540 -17.82 -30.10 -9.15
N ALA A 541 -17.02 -29.04 -9.36
CA ALA A 541 -16.84 -27.96 -8.39
C ALA A 541 -18.13 -27.16 -8.16
N VAL A 542 -18.94 -26.94 -9.20
CA VAL A 542 -20.28 -26.34 -9.07
C VAL A 542 -21.21 -27.26 -8.27
N VAL A 543 -21.28 -28.56 -8.59
CA VAL A 543 -22.10 -29.54 -7.85
C VAL A 543 -21.66 -29.60 -6.38
N TYR A 544 -20.37 -29.74 -6.11
CA TYR A 544 -19.81 -29.78 -4.75
C TYR A 544 -20.12 -28.51 -3.94
N ARG A 545 -20.01 -27.32 -4.55
CA ARG A 545 -20.42 -26.04 -3.93
C ARG A 545 -21.92 -26.04 -3.56
N HIS A 546 -22.82 -26.57 -4.40
CA HIS A 546 -24.27 -26.59 -4.12
C HIS A 546 -24.68 -27.70 -3.14
N VAL A 547 -24.09 -28.89 -3.21
CA VAL A 547 -24.34 -29.97 -2.23
C VAL A 547 -23.87 -29.54 -0.84
N THR A 548 -22.69 -28.91 -0.75
CA THR A 548 -22.20 -28.35 0.52
C THR A 548 -23.13 -27.25 1.05
N LEU A 549 -23.68 -26.40 0.16
CA LEU A 549 -24.62 -25.34 0.54
C LEU A 549 -25.90 -25.93 1.14
N THR A 550 -26.55 -26.89 0.47
CA THR A 550 -27.74 -27.58 0.98
C THR A 550 -27.45 -28.23 2.34
N ALA A 551 -26.33 -28.95 2.48
CA ALA A 551 -25.97 -29.62 3.73
C ALA A 551 -25.76 -28.64 4.90
N LEU A 552 -25.15 -27.48 4.66
CA LEU A 552 -24.90 -26.46 5.69
C LEU A 552 -26.15 -25.65 6.04
N ILE A 553 -27.04 -25.38 5.08
CA ILE A 553 -28.36 -24.83 5.36
C ILE A 553 -29.15 -25.83 6.22
N ALA A 554 -29.26 -27.09 5.78
CA ALA A 554 -29.95 -28.15 6.52
C ALA A 554 -29.46 -28.25 7.98
N LEU A 555 -28.14 -28.36 8.17
CA LEU A 555 -27.49 -28.44 9.49
C LEU A 555 -27.80 -27.23 10.38
N THR A 556 -27.79 -26.01 9.84
CA THR A 556 -28.07 -24.80 10.62
C THR A 556 -29.56 -24.59 10.89
N THR A 557 -30.45 -25.08 10.03
CA THR A 557 -31.90 -25.08 10.25
C THR A 557 -32.42 -26.25 11.10
N LEU A 558 -31.61 -27.31 11.29
CA LEU A 558 -32.00 -28.56 11.96
C LEU A 558 -32.72 -28.37 13.31
N PRO A 559 -32.30 -27.47 14.22
CA PRO A 559 -33.01 -27.28 15.50
C PRO A 559 -34.44 -26.73 15.32
N GLY A 560 -34.64 -25.89 14.29
CA GLY A 560 -35.96 -25.39 13.92
C GLY A 560 -36.82 -26.47 13.27
N ALA A 561 -36.26 -27.23 12.33
CA ALA A 561 -36.96 -28.35 11.71
C ALA A 561 -37.40 -29.40 12.74
N ALA A 562 -36.53 -29.77 13.69
CA ALA A 562 -36.86 -30.70 14.77
C ALA A 562 -38.01 -30.19 15.66
N LEU A 563 -38.03 -28.89 15.99
CA LEU A 563 -39.15 -28.28 16.71
C LEU A 563 -40.44 -28.33 15.88
N ALA A 564 -40.39 -28.03 14.59
CA ALA A 564 -41.56 -28.08 13.70
C ALA A 564 -42.13 -29.51 13.56
N PHE A 565 -41.28 -30.55 13.49
CA PHE A 565 -41.72 -31.95 13.47
C PHE A 565 -42.31 -32.45 14.79
N ALA A 566 -41.91 -31.86 15.93
CA ALA A 566 -42.45 -32.19 17.25
C ALA A 566 -43.82 -31.55 17.53
N LEU A 567 -44.26 -30.58 16.71
CA LEU A 567 -45.52 -29.87 16.89
C LEU A 567 -46.65 -30.53 16.09
N HIS A 568 -47.81 -30.66 16.73
CA HIS A 568 -49.05 -31.04 16.05
C HIS A 568 -49.59 -29.87 15.22
N ARG A 569 -50.21 -30.16 14.05
CA ARG A 569 -50.70 -29.18 13.08
C ARG A 569 -52.01 -28.49 13.55
N ASP A 570 -51.91 -27.76 14.66
CA ASP A 570 -53.01 -27.01 15.30
C ASP A 570 -52.74 -25.48 15.31
N ALA A 571 -53.80 -24.68 15.32
CA ALA A 571 -53.71 -23.22 15.30
C ALA A 571 -53.07 -22.62 16.57
N SER A 572 -53.21 -23.26 17.73
CA SER A 572 -52.55 -22.86 18.98
C SER A 572 -51.02 -22.96 18.90
N ASN A 573 -50.49 -23.84 18.05
CA ASN A 573 -49.05 -24.04 17.84
C ASN A 573 -48.42 -23.03 16.88
N ILE A 574 -49.18 -22.10 16.28
CA ILE A 574 -48.63 -21.08 15.35
C ILE A 574 -47.43 -20.31 15.95
N PRO A 575 -47.42 -19.83 17.20
CA PRO A 575 -46.25 -19.16 17.77
C PRO A 575 -45.00 -20.06 17.86
N LEU A 576 -45.19 -21.37 18.04
CA LEU A 576 -44.11 -22.36 18.14
C LEU A 576 -43.58 -22.75 16.75
N TYR A 577 -44.45 -22.86 15.74
CA TYR A 577 -44.04 -22.98 14.34
C TYR A 577 -43.29 -21.73 13.85
N VAL A 578 -43.68 -20.53 14.28
CA VAL A 578 -42.94 -19.30 13.96
C VAL A 578 -41.59 -19.25 14.70
N LEU A 579 -41.52 -19.73 15.94
CA LEU A 579 -40.25 -19.89 16.67
C LEU A 579 -39.28 -20.86 15.96
N ALA A 580 -39.80 -21.93 15.35
CA ALA A 580 -39.01 -22.85 14.52
C ALA A 580 -38.35 -22.19 13.29
N LEU A 581 -38.80 -21.01 12.86
CA LEU A 581 -38.21 -20.26 11.74
C LEU A 581 -37.04 -19.35 12.15
N VAL A 582 -36.72 -19.21 13.45
CA VAL A 582 -35.58 -18.39 13.93
C VAL A 582 -34.24 -18.69 13.22
N PRO A 583 -33.78 -19.94 13.02
CA PRO A 583 -32.51 -20.22 12.34
C PRO A 583 -32.53 -19.98 10.81
N LEU A 584 -33.70 -19.82 10.18
CA LEU A 584 -33.84 -19.79 8.73
C LEU A 584 -33.13 -18.57 8.09
N ALA A 585 -33.42 -17.35 8.55
CA ALA A 585 -32.80 -16.16 7.96
C ALA A 585 -31.26 -16.11 8.17
N PRO A 586 -30.69 -16.48 9.33
CA PRO A 586 -29.25 -16.65 9.47
C PRO A 586 -28.64 -17.66 8.48
N ALA A 587 -29.27 -18.83 8.28
CA ALA A 587 -28.80 -19.85 7.34
C ALA A 587 -28.81 -19.36 5.89
N LEU A 588 -29.91 -18.74 5.45
CA LEU A 588 -30.02 -18.19 4.09
C LEU A 588 -29.08 -16.98 3.87
N SER A 589 -28.86 -16.13 4.88
CA SER A 589 -27.91 -15.01 4.81
C SER A 589 -26.47 -15.51 4.64
N ALA A 590 -26.10 -16.57 5.37
CA ALA A 590 -24.81 -17.25 5.20
C ALA A 590 -24.66 -17.88 3.81
N GLY A 591 -25.74 -18.45 3.26
CA GLY A 591 -25.76 -19.02 1.92
C GLY A 591 -25.55 -17.98 0.81
N LEU A 592 -26.23 -16.83 0.88
CA LEU A 592 -26.03 -15.71 -0.06
C LEU A 592 -24.60 -15.15 0.02
N TYR A 593 -24.05 -15.01 1.23
CA TYR A 593 -22.66 -14.61 1.43
C TYR A 593 -21.68 -15.61 0.80
N ALA A 594 -21.89 -16.92 1.02
CA ALA A 594 -21.05 -17.98 0.45
C ALA A 594 -21.07 -17.95 -1.08
N GLN A 595 -22.27 -17.90 -1.69
CA GLN A 595 -22.42 -17.82 -3.14
C GLN A 595 -21.72 -16.60 -3.75
N ARG A 596 -21.74 -15.44 -3.07
CA ARG A 596 -21.03 -14.22 -3.50
C ARG A 596 -19.50 -14.34 -3.36
N SER A 597 -19.00 -15.04 -2.34
CA SER A 597 -17.55 -15.29 -2.16
C SER A 597 -16.99 -16.16 -3.28
N TRP A 598 -17.72 -17.21 -3.68
CA TRP A 598 -17.34 -18.13 -4.77
C TRP A 598 -17.33 -17.50 -6.17
N GLU A 599 -17.71 -16.22 -6.31
CA GLU A 599 -17.56 -15.44 -7.56
C GLU A 599 -16.27 -14.62 -7.60
N ARG A 600 -15.57 -14.51 -6.46
CA ARG A 600 -14.42 -13.62 -6.25
C ARG A 600 -13.15 -14.40 -5.96
N ASP A 601 -13.28 -15.49 -5.20
CA ASP A 601 -12.19 -16.36 -4.79
C ASP A 601 -12.37 -17.75 -5.40
N ASP A 602 -11.37 -18.27 -6.11
CA ASP A 602 -11.34 -19.65 -6.62
C ASP A 602 -11.02 -20.71 -5.53
N ASP A 603 -11.27 -20.38 -4.26
CA ASP A 603 -11.11 -21.29 -3.12
C ASP A 603 -11.95 -22.57 -3.31
N GLN A 604 -11.29 -23.72 -3.18
CA GLN A 604 -11.89 -25.05 -3.31
C GLN A 604 -12.63 -25.50 -2.03
N ARG A 605 -12.67 -24.67 -0.97
CA ARG A 605 -13.26 -25.00 0.34
C ARG A 605 -14.64 -24.33 0.56
N PRO A 606 -15.74 -24.83 -0.03
CA PRO A 606 -17.05 -24.17 -0.02
C PRO A 606 -17.59 -23.84 1.38
N ALA A 607 -17.32 -24.67 2.39
CA ALA A 607 -17.83 -24.47 3.74
C ALA A 607 -17.26 -23.24 4.47
N LEU A 608 -16.05 -22.78 4.12
CA LEU A 608 -15.40 -21.67 4.84
C LEU A 608 -16.13 -20.33 4.64
N PRO A 609 -16.48 -19.90 3.41
CA PRO A 609 -17.32 -18.74 3.18
C PRO A 609 -18.66 -18.78 3.94
N PHE A 610 -19.35 -19.93 3.97
CA PHE A 610 -20.62 -20.06 4.70
C PHE A 610 -20.46 -19.78 6.20
N TRP A 611 -19.51 -20.43 6.87
CA TRP A 611 -19.29 -20.21 8.30
C TRP A 611 -18.77 -18.80 8.64
N ARG A 612 -18.00 -18.18 7.74
CA ARG A 612 -17.61 -16.76 7.84
C ARG A 612 -18.85 -15.86 7.77
N GLY A 613 -19.71 -16.05 6.77
CA GLY A 613 -20.96 -15.31 6.59
C GLY A 613 -21.92 -15.47 7.77
N TYR A 614 -22.17 -16.72 8.20
CA TYR A 614 -23.03 -17.03 9.34
C TYR A 614 -22.58 -16.28 10.61
N ARG A 615 -21.31 -16.42 11.00
CA ARG A 615 -20.76 -15.74 12.19
C ARG A 615 -20.75 -14.21 12.07
N ARG A 616 -20.51 -13.66 10.86
CA ARG A 616 -20.49 -12.22 10.60
C ARG A 616 -21.89 -11.59 10.65
N ASN A 617 -22.89 -12.29 10.13
CA ASN A 617 -24.22 -11.72 9.85
C ASN A 617 -25.26 -12.08 10.93
N LEU A 618 -25.09 -13.17 11.68
CA LEU A 618 -26.07 -13.69 12.68
C LEU A 618 -26.68 -12.59 13.57
N GLY A 619 -25.84 -11.77 14.20
CA GLY A 619 -26.29 -10.70 15.10
C GLY A 619 -27.02 -9.55 14.40
N ASP A 620 -26.68 -9.26 13.15
CA ASP A 620 -27.34 -8.21 12.35
C ASP A 620 -28.66 -8.71 11.73
N VAL A 621 -28.73 -10.00 11.38
CA VAL A 621 -29.94 -10.67 10.88
C VAL A 621 -30.99 -10.84 11.97
N LEU A 622 -30.62 -11.39 13.13
CA LEU A 622 -31.57 -11.62 14.24
C LEU A 622 -32.23 -10.32 14.74
N ARG A 623 -31.52 -9.17 14.65
CA ARG A 623 -32.04 -7.84 14.99
C ARG A 623 -33.24 -7.39 14.16
N TRP A 624 -33.41 -7.87 12.93
CA TRP A 624 -34.60 -7.61 12.12
C TRP A 624 -35.52 -8.83 12.00
N TRP A 625 -34.97 -10.05 12.05
CA TRP A 625 -35.73 -11.29 11.92
C TRP A 625 -36.68 -11.52 13.11
N LEU A 626 -36.23 -11.30 14.35
CA LEU A 626 -37.09 -11.54 15.52
C LEU A 626 -38.32 -10.61 15.58
N PRO A 627 -38.22 -9.28 15.32
CA PRO A 627 -39.40 -8.43 15.16
C PRO A 627 -40.31 -8.82 13.99
N VAL A 628 -39.72 -9.24 12.86
CA VAL A 628 -40.48 -9.75 11.69
C VAL A 628 -41.29 -10.99 12.05
N LEU A 629 -40.68 -11.96 12.75
CA LEU A 629 -41.36 -13.17 13.19
C LEU A 629 -42.53 -12.83 14.13
N ALA A 630 -42.36 -11.90 15.07
CA ALA A 630 -43.44 -11.46 15.95
C ALA A 630 -44.64 -10.85 15.18
N VAL A 631 -44.39 -10.03 14.15
CA VAL A 631 -45.45 -9.52 13.25
C VAL A 631 -46.07 -10.66 12.43
N GLY A 632 -45.26 -11.60 11.95
CA GLY A 632 -45.70 -12.81 11.26
C GLY A 632 -46.64 -13.67 12.09
N THR A 633 -46.34 -13.88 13.38
CA THR A 633 -47.24 -14.59 14.32
C THR A 633 -48.60 -13.92 14.40
N VAL A 634 -48.65 -12.59 14.56
CA VAL A 634 -49.92 -11.86 14.66
C VAL A 634 -50.74 -12.01 13.36
N LEU A 635 -50.12 -11.85 12.19
CA LEU A 635 -50.80 -12.05 10.90
C LEU A 635 -51.27 -13.49 10.71
N ALA A 636 -50.47 -14.49 11.10
CA ALA A 636 -50.83 -15.91 10.98
C ALA A 636 -51.95 -16.33 11.93
N VAL A 637 -51.92 -15.90 13.20
CA VAL A 637 -52.99 -16.14 14.17
C VAL A 637 -54.29 -15.44 13.73
N ASN A 638 -54.22 -14.19 13.27
CA ASN A 638 -55.38 -13.49 12.73
C ASN A 638 -55.97 -14.20 11.51
N LEU A 639 -55.13 -14.72 10.60
CA LEU A 639 -55.57 -15.45 9.41
C LEU A 639 -56.25 -16.79 9.77
N ALA A 640 -55.72 -17.53 10.74
CA ALA A 640 -56.31 -18.76 11.24
C ALA A 640 -57.64 -18.51 11.98
N GLY A 641 -57.69 -17.49 12.83
CA GLY A 641 -58.88 -17.09 13.58
C GLY A 641 -59.95 -16.37 12.76
N ALA A 642 -59.66 -15.94 11.52
CA ALA A 642 -60.52 -15.06 10.72
C ALA A 642 -61.94 -15.62 10.45
N ARG A 643 -62.14 -16.94 10.52
CA ARG A 643 -63.45 -17.59 10.36
C ARG A 643 -64.23 -17.76 11.67
N ALA A 644 -63.59 -17.57 12.82
CA ALA A 644 -64.20 -17.73 14.15
C ALA A 644 -64.75 -16.41 14.73
N VAL A 645 -64.50 -15.27 14.08
CA VAL A 645 -64.89 -13.93 14.54
C VAL A 645 -65.83 -13.28 13.51
N PRO A 646 -66.99 -12.73 13.93
CA PRO A 646 -67.88 -11.97 13.04
C PRO A 646 -67.13 -10.86 12.28
N GLY A 647 -67.32 -10.81 10.96
CA GLY A 647 -66.61 -9.87 10.08
C GLY A 647 -65.15 -10.22 9.76
N GLY A 648 -64.52 -11.18 10.46
CA GLY A 648 -63.11 -11.56 10.26
C GLY A 648 -62.79 -12.02 8.83
N ALA A 649 -63.76 -12.65 8.15
CA ALA A 649 -63.64 -13.05 6.74
C ALA A 649 -63.32 -11.87 5.79
N ALA A 650 -63.80 -10.65 6.08
CA ALA A 650 -63.51 -9.46 5.28
C ALA A 650 -62.05 -8.97 5.44
N LEU A 651 -61.37 -9.36 6.53
CA LEU A 651 -59.96 -9.03 6.79
C LEU A 651 -58.98 -10.04 6.20
N VAL A 652 -59.45 -11.19 5.69
CA VAL A 652 -58.59 -12.22 5.08
C VAL A 652 -57.78 -11.69 3.89
N PRO A 653 -58.36 -10.99 2.89
CA PRO A 653 -57.58 -10.48 1.75
C PRO A 653 -56.51 -9.48 2.17
N LEU A 654 -56.83 -8.57 3.11
CA LEU A 654 -55.89 -7.59 3.65
C LEU A 654 -54.74 -8.27 4.41
N THR A 655 -55.06 -9.27 5.25
CA THR A 655 -54.06 -10.04 6.01
C THR A 655 -53.11 -10.80 5.09
N LEU A 656 -53.62 -11.38 3.99
CA LEU A 656 -52.80 -12.04 2.97
C LEU A 656 -51.88 -11.06 2.24
N VAL A 657 -52.38 -9.89 1.84
CA VAL A 657 -51.55 -8.83 1.20
C VAL A 657 -50.45 -8.36 2.15
N LEU A 658 -50.76 -8.13 3.43
CA LEU A 658 -49.77 -7.74 4.44
C LEU A 658 -48.69 -8.83 4.64
N LEU A 659 -49.07 -10.11 4.62
CA LEU A 659 -48.13 -11.23 4.72
C LEU A 659 -47.20 -11.29 3.50
N VAL A 660 -47.73 -11.12 2.28
CA VAL A 660 -46.92 -11.06 1.05
C VAL A 660 -45.94 -9.89 1.07
N VAL A 661 -46.39 -8.69 1.47
CA VAL A 661 -45.52 -7.51 1.60
C VAL A 661 -44.44 -7.74 2.65
N LEU A 662 -44.77 -8.34 3.80
CA LEU A 662 -43.81 -8.68 4.84
C LEU A 662 -42.70 -9.61 4.29
N VAL A 663 -43.07 -10.70 3.61
CA VAL A 663 -42.11 -11.65 3.02
C VAL A 663 -41.21 -10.97 1.97
N LEU A 664 -41.76 -10.09 1.12
CA LEU A 664 -40.98 -9.34 0.13
C LEU A 664 -39.98 -8.37 0.76
N VAL A 665 -40.36 -7.68 1.85
CA VAL A 665 -39.43 -6.85 2.64
C VAL A 665 -38.34 -7.69 3.27
N CYS A 666 -38.68 -8.88 3.78
CA CYS A 666 -37.71 -9.81 4.37
C CYS A 666 -36.68 -10.30 3.34
N ALA A 667 -37.10 -10.62 2.12
CA ALA A 667 -36.17 -11.03 1.06
C ALA A 667 -35.17 -9.91 0.70
N HIS A 668 -35.61 -8.65 0.65
CA HIS A 668 -34.72 -7.51 0.44
C HIS A 668 -33.78 -7.28 1.64
N LEU A 669 -34.30 -7.33 2.87
CA LEU A 669 -33.49 -7.25 4.10
C LEU A 669 -32.42 -8.34 4.17
N LEU A 670 -32.77 -9.57 3.77
CA LEU A 670 -31.87 -10.71 3.73
C LEU A 670 -30.72 -10.48 2.75
N VAL A 671 -31.00 -10.02 1.53
CA VAL A 671 -29.96 -9.69 0.54
C VAL A 671 -29.07 -8.55 1.06
N ILE A 672 -29.66 -7.45 1.52
CA ILE A 672 -28.91 -6.28 2.02
C ILE A 672 -28.01 -6.69 3.20
N THR A 673 -28.56 -7.34 4.22
CA THR A 673 -27.81 -7.72 5.44
C THR A 673 -26.90 -8.94 5.27
N SER A 674 -27.01 -9.68 4.15
CA SER A 674 -26.03 -10.71 3.81
C SER A 674 -24.68 -10.16 3.35
N VAL A 675 -24.65 -8.94 2.78
CA VAL A 675 -23.42 -8.35 2.20
C VAL A 675 -23.01 -7.05 2.90
N LEU A 676 -23.95 -6.19 3.27
CA LEU A 676 -23.72 -4.82 3.73
C LEU A 676 -24.17 -4.63 5.18
N ARG A 677 -23.46 -3.76 5.93
CA ARG A 677 -23.81 -3.41 7.30
C ARG A 677 -24.40 -2.01 7.38
N PHE A 678 -25.70 -1.95 7.63
CA PHE A 678 -26.45 -0.73 7.95
C PHE A 678 -27.06 -0.84 9.35
N ARG A 679 -27.48 0.29 9.92
CA ARG A 679 -28.37 0.29 11.10
C ARG A 679 -29.72 -0.32 10.68
N THR A 680 -30.36 -1.10 11.56
CA THR A 680 -31.58 -1.85 11.22
C THR A 680 -32.69 -0.97 10.63
N ARG A 681 -32.90 0.23 11.16
CA ARG A 681 -33.90 1.20 10.65
C ARG A 681 -33.62 1.64 9.21
N ASP A 682 -32.35 1.77 8.86
CA ASP A 682 -31.93 2.24 7.53
C ASP A 682 -31.91 1.08 6.53
N ALA A 683 -31.56 -0.15 6.96
CA ALA A 683 -31.76 -1.37 6.18
C ALA A 683 -33.25 -1.57 5.80
N VAL A 684 -34.17 -1.36 6.76
CA VAL A 684 -35.63 -1.45 6.51
C VAL A 684 -36.10 -0.38 5.51
N ARG A 685 -35.62 0.86 5.63
CA ARG A 685 -35.92 1.94 4.67
C ARG A 685 -35.42 1.62 3.25
N ILE A 686 -34.20 1.08 3.14
CA ILE A 686 -33.62 0.66 1.85
C ILE A 686 -34.41 -0.52 1.27
N ALA A 687 -34.80 -1.51 2.09
CA ALA A 687 -35.62 -2.65 1.66
C ALA A 687 -37.01 -2.23 1.14
N LEU A 688 -37.72 -1.37 1.89
CA LEU A 688 -39.02 -0.81 1.48
C LEU A 688 -38.92 0.00 0.17
N GLY A 689 -37.91 0.87 0.07
CA GLY A 689 -37.63 1.62 -1.17
C GLY A 689 -37.13 0.72 -2.32
N GLY A 690 -36.66 -0.48 -2.01
CA GLY A 690 -36.20 -1.50 -2.96
C GLY A 690 -37.36 -2.19 -3.68
N LEU A 691 -38.49 -2.45 -2.98
CA LEU A 691 -39.65 -3.19 -3.51
C LEU A 691 -40.08 -2.74 -4.93
N ALA A 692 -40.20 -1.42 -5.14
CA ALA A 692 -40.63 -0.84 -6.41
C ALA A 692 -39.50 -0.74 -7.44
N ARG A 693 -38.27 -0.43 -7.02
CA ARG A 693 -37.11 -0.27 -7.92
C ARG A 693 -36.64 -1.61 -8.48
N HIS A 694 -36.60 -2.61 -7.61
CA HIS A 694 -36.11 -3.96 -7.85
C HIS A 694 -37.25 -4.97 -7.99
N TRP A 695 -38.38 -4.55 -8.59
CA TRP A 695 -39.58 -5.37 -8.76
C TRP A 695 -39.31 -6.74 -9.39
N ARG A 696 -38.28 -6.85 -10.24
CA ARG A 696 -37.85 -8.13 -10.86
C ARG A 696 -37.34 -9.14 -9.84
N PHE A 697 -36.67 -8.68 -8.78
CA PHE A 697 -36.28 -9.51 -7.64
C PHE A 697 -37.50 -9.87 -6.78
N ALA A 698 -38.44 -8.94 -6.56
CA ALA A 698 -39.70 -9.24 -5.87
C ALA A 698 -40.51 -10.34 -6.60
N VAL A 699 -40.67 -10.24 -7.92
CA VAL A 699 -41.33 -11.28 -8.74
C VAL A 699 -40.58 -12.61 -8.68
N ALA A 700 -39.25 -12.62 -8.77
CA ALA A 700 -38.45 -13.84 -8.64
C ALA A 700 -38.65 -14.53 -7.27
N VAL A 701 -38.76 -13.75 -6.19
CA VAL A 701 -39.08 -14.27 -4.84
C VAL A 701 -40.49 -14.88 -4.82
N LEU A 702 -41.50 -14.23 -5.39
CA LEU A 702 -42.86 -14.80 -5.47
C LEU A 702 -42.90 -16.10 -6.28
N CYS A 703 -42.23 -16.15 -7.43
CA CYS A 703 -42.14 -17.38 -8.24
C CYS A 703 -41.45 -18.52 -7.48
N LEU A 704 -40.35 -18.24 -6.76
CA LEU A 704 -39.66 -19.25 -5.94
C LEU A 704 -40.49 -19.70 -4.73
N LEU A 705 -41.31 -18.83 -4.15
CA LEU A 705 -42.26 -19.19 -3.09
C LEU A 705 -43.41 -20.07 -3.61
N LEU A 706 -43.92 -19.80 -4.82
CA LEU A 706 -44.91 -20.66 -5.48
C LEU A 706 -44.32 -22.04 -5.81
N VAL A 707 -43.07 -22.11 -6.30
CA VAL A 707 -42.35 -23.38 -6.52
C VAL A 707 -42.14 -24.13 -5.19
N ALA A 708 -41.75 -23.43 -4.12
CA ALA A 708 -41.57 -24.04 -2.80
C ALA A 708 -42.89 -24.56 -2.21
N ALA A 709 -43.99 -23.81 -2.37
CA ALA A 709 -45.32 -24.23 -1.93
C ALA A 709 -45.84 -25.44 -2.72
N ALA A 710 -45.65 -25.44 -4.05
CA ALA A 710 -45.98 -26.59 -4.90
C ALA A 710 -45.16 -27.83 -4.51
N LEU A 711 -43.85 -27.68 -4.27
CA LEU A 711 -42.98 -28.76 -3.84
C LEU A 711 -43.44 -29.39 -2.51
N VAL A 712 -43.83 -28.58 -1.53
CA VAL A 712 -44.38 -29.07 -0.24
C VAL A 712 -45.78 -29.68 -0.41
N ALA A 713 -46.59 -29.19 -1.36
CA ALA A 713 -47.91 -29.75 -1.63
C ALA A 713 -47.86 -31.10 -2.39
N THR A 714 -46.79 -31.37 -3.15
CA THR A 714 -46.65 -32.59 -3.97
C THR A 714 -45.62 -33.59 -3.47
N THR A 715 -44.87 -33.28 -2.40
CA THR A 715 -43.81 -34.16 -1.84
C THR A 715 -43.73 -34.04 -0.31
N TRP A 716 -42.81 -34.77 0.32
CA TRP A 716 -42.48 -34.63 1.75
C TRP A 716 -41.93 -33.24 2.15
N ASP A 717 -42.23 -32.80 3.37
CA ASP A 717 -41.76 -31.53 3.96
C ASP A 717 -40.22 -31.34 3.87
N ALA A 718 -39.44 -32.44 3.86
CA ALA A 718 -37.98 -32.40 3.75
C ALA A 718 -37.44 -32.01 2.36
N ALA A 719 -38.24 -32.09 1.28
CA ALA A 719 -37.80 -31.70 -0.06
C ALA A 719 -37.37 -30.24 -0.14
N LEU A 720 -38.03 -29.33 0.60
CA LEU A 720 -37.70 -27.92 0.62
C LEU A 720 -36.30 -27.66 1.21
N VAL A 721 -35.89 -28.46 2.20
CA VAL A 721 -34.54 -28.42 2.78
C VAL A 721 -33.50 -28.91 1.78
N LEU A 722 -33.77 -30.03 1.08
CA LEU A 722 -32.88 -30.57 0.05
C LEU A 722 -32.73 -29.63 -1.17
N ALA A 723 -33.83 -28.99 -1.58
CA ALA A 723 -33.84 -28.01 -2.67
C ALA A 723 -33.22 -26.65 -2.29
N SER A 724 -33.00 -26.36 -1.01
CA SER A 724 -32.62 -25.03 -0.51
C SER A 724 -31.40 -24.40 -1.20
N GLY A 725 -30.32 -25.16 -1.40
CA GLY A 725 -29.12 -24.69 -2.10
C GLY A 725 -29.35 -24.37 -3.59
N VAL A 726 -30.30 -25.07 -4.23
CA VAL A 726 -30.70 -24.83 -5.64
C VAL A 726 -31.61 -23.61 -5.73
N LEU A 727 -32.65 -23.52 -4.89
CA LEU A 727 -33.57 -22.38 -4.84
C LEU A 727 -32.81 -21.07 -4.56
N LEU A 728 -31.82 -21.09 -3.67
CA LEU A 728 -30.97 -19.94 -3.39
C LEU A 728 -30.08 -19.57 -4.59
N ALA A 729 -29.56 -20.57 -5.33
CA ALA A 729 -28.80 -20.35 -6.56
C ALA A 729 -29.66 -19.79 -7.71
N MET A 730 -30.95 -20.12 -7.78
CA MET A 730 -31.88 -19.54 -8.75
C MET A 730 -32.20 -18.06 -8.44
N LEU A 731 -32.08 -17.63 -7.18
CA LEU A 731 -32.25 -16.23 -6.78
C LEU A 731 -31.03 -15.35 -7.14
N ARG A 732 -29.83 -15.93 -7.21
CA ARG A 732 -28.52 -15.29 -7.49
C ARG A 732 -28.48 -14.26 -8.63
N PRO A 733 -29.02 -14.49 -9.85
CA PRO A 733 -29.03 -13.47 -10.91
C PRO A 733 -29.86 -12.23 -10.54
N PHE A 734 -30.84 -12.35 -9.64
CA PHE A 734 -31.69 -11.27 -9.19
C PHE A 734 -31.14 -10.53 -7.96
N THR A 735 -30.25 -11.14 -7.15
CA THR A 735 -29.64 -10.47 -5.99
C THR A 735 -28.56 -9.45 -6.39
N ARG A 736 -27.83 -9.69 -7.49
CA ARG A 736 -26.76 -8.81 -7.97
C ARG A 736 -27.24 -7.36 -8.18
N PRO A 737 -28.27 -7.05 -9.00
CA PRO A 737 -28.74 -5.67 -9.19
C PRO A 737 -29.18 -4.97 -7.88
N VAL A 738 -29.75 -5.72 -6.93
CA VAL A 738 -30.17 -5.18 -5.63
C VAL A 738 -28.96 -4.74 -4.81
N VAL A 739 -27.91 -5.58 -4.74
CA VAL A 739 -26.71 -5.22 -3.98
C VAL A 739 -25.95 -4.10 -4.67
N ASP A 740 -25.83 -4.13 -6.00
CA ASP A 740 -25.00 -3.17 -6.73
C ASP A 740 -25.61 -1.75 -6.71
N ASP A 741 -26.95 -1.61 -6.84
CA ASP A 741 -27.68 -0.35 -6.64
C ASP A 741 -27.56 0.20 -5.20
N VAL A 742 -27.59 -0.69 -4.20
CA VAL A 742 -27.45 -0.29 -2.78
C VAL A 742 -26.00 0.06 -2.45
N THR A 743 -25.02 -0.62 -3.04
CA THR A 743 -23.59 -0.28 -2.93
C THR A 743 -23.32 1.08 -3.57
N GLU A 744 -23.73 1.33 -4.81
CA GLU A 744 -23.47 2.62 -5.49
C GLU A 744 -24.10 3.82 -4.78
N ARG A 745 -25.31 3.68 -4.21
CA ARG A 745 -26.04 4.78 -3.56
C ARG A 745 -25.67 5.01 -2.09
N PHE A 746 -25.33 3.96 -1.35
CA PHE A 746 -25.27 4.00 0.12
C PHE A 746 -23.94 3.54 0.72
N THR A 747 -22.97 3.14 -0.11
CA THR A 747 -21.55 3.14 0.29
C THR A 747 -20.84 4.27 -0.45
N ALA A 748 -19.88 4.92 0.21
CA ALA A 748 -19.03 5.88 -0.49
C ALA A 748 -18.27 5.15 -1.60
N ARG A 749 -18.16 5.75 -2.79
CA ARG A 749 -17.23 5.28 -3.82
C ARG A 749 -15.82 5.37 -3.23
N ALA A 750 -15.20 4.21 -3.07
CA ALA A 750 -13.88 4.03 -2.44
C ALA A 750 -12.73 4.28 -3.43
#